data_AF-A0A218X2Z5-F1
#
_entry.id   AF-A0A218X2Z5-F1
#
_cell.length_a   1.000
_cell.length_b   1.000
_cell.length_c   1.000
_cell.angle_alpha   90.00
_cell.angle_beta   90.00
_cell.angle_gamma   90.00
#
_symmetry.space_group_name_H-M   'P 1'
#
loop_
_entity.id
_entity.type
_entity.pdbx_description
1 polymer ?
#
loop_
_entity_poly.entity_id
_entity_poly.type
_entity_poly.pdbx_seq_one_letter_code
_entity_poly.pdbx_strand_id
1 'polypeptide(L)'
;MALSLFRFIAAVGRTLVIANTLGTFTMLVVFVLGGFIIAKNDIRPFMLWGYYVSPMMYGQNAIVMNEFLDKRWSAPNLDPRINEPTVGKVLLSSRGFFTEDYWFWICIGALFGFSLLFNVLFVGALTWLNPLGDSKTVLMDEEEEKKKKKKKSSAQQSSEGLDMELRSSAEVTGSGPEKGPRKGMVLPFQPLSLAFNHVNYYVDMPAEMKNQGIVEDRLQLLRDVSGAFRPGILTALVGVSGAGKTTLMDVLAGRKTGGYIEGSISISGFPKNQATFARISGYCEQNDIHSPYVTVYESLLYSAWLRLSSDVKPSSRKMFVDEVMDLIELNPLRDALVGLPGVDGLSTEQRKRLTIAVELVANPSIIFMDEPTSGLDARAAAIVMRTVRNTVDTGRTVVCTIHQPSIDIFEAFDELLLMKRGGQVIYAGPLGCHSHKLIEYFEASRTHAVPGVPKIKDGYNPATWMLNISTPAVEAQLGVDFADVYSKSSLYQRNQELIKELSTPAPGLKDLYFPTEFSQSFTTQCMACFWKQHWSYWRNPQYNAIRFFLTIVIGFLFGLIFWQKGDETAKQQDLFNLVGAIYSAVFFLGASNTNSVQSIVAIERTVFYRERAAGMYSPLPYAFAHVAIETIYVAIQTFVYTIILYSMIGFQLTAAKFLWFYYYMLLCFIYFTMYGMMVVALTPSVQVAAIVMAFFLSFWNLFSGFLIPRPQIPVWWRWYYWASPVAWTIYGLVTTQVGDKNADLVIPGAGTMPLKMFLKQYFGFEHDFLPAIAVAHVLWCVLFFLVFAYAIRFLNFQRR
;
A
#
# COMPACT_ATOMS: atom_id res chain seq x y z
N MET A 1 -23.85 -5.90 -23.28
CA MET A 1 -22.95 -4.92 -23.92
C MET A 1 -21.98 -4.25 -22.92
N ALA A 2 -22.42 -3.40 -21.97
CA ALA A 2 -21.47 -2.70 -21.09
C ALA A 2 -20.58 -3.66 -20.27
N LEU A 3 -21.17 -4.71 -19.70
CA LEU A 3 -20.44 -5.74 -18.95
C LEU A 3 -19.44 -6.52 -19.81
N SER A 4 -19.78 -6.81 -21.08
CA SER A 4 -18.87 -7.51 -22.00
C SER A 4 -17.71 -6.60 -22.45
N LEU A 5 -17.97 -5.30 -22.63
CA LEU A 5 -16.93 -4.30 -22.91
C LEU A 5 -15.90 -4.22 -21.78
N PHE A 6 -16.35 -4.09 -20.52
CA PHE A 6 -15.42 -4.01 -19.38
C PHE A 6 -14.65 -5.31 -19.13
N ARG A 7 -15.26 -6.47 -19.37
CA ARG A 7 -14.54 -7.77 -19.34
C ARG A 7 -13.44 -7.81 -20.39
N PHE A 8 -13.74 -7.40 -21.61
CA PHE A 8 -12.74 -7.30 -22.69
C PHE A 8 -11.59 -6.37 -22.31
N ILE A 9 -11.88 -5.16 -21.81
CA ILE A 9 -10.85 -4.21 -21.37
C ILE A 9 -10.01 -4.76 -20.23
N ALA A 10 -10.61 -5.47 -19.27
CA ALA A 10 -9.88 -6.11 -18.17
C ALA A 10 -8.89 -7.16 -18.69
N ALA A 11 -9.30 -8.00 -19.65
CA ALA A 11 -8.42 -9.00 -20.26
C ALA A 11 -7.27 -8.35 -21.06
N VAL A 12 -7.55 -7.27 -21.81
CA VAL A 12 -6.54 -6.55 -22.59
C VAL A 12 -5.57 -5.79 -21.69
N GLY A 13 -6.06 -5.20 -20.59
CA GLY A 13 -5.27 -4.38 -19.68
C GLY A 13 -4.20 -5.17 -18.92
N ARG A 14 -4.45 -6.45 -18.60
CA ARG A 14 -3.56 -7.42 -17.92
C ARG A 14 -3.04 -7.03 -16.52
N THR A 15 -3.01 -5.74 -16.18
CA THR A 15 -2.78 -5.22 -14.82
C THR A 15 -3.96 -4.33 -14.41
N LEU A 16 -4.18 -4.23 -13.10
CA LEU A 16 -5.29 -3.43 -12.54
C LEU A 16 -5.18 -1.95 -12.95
N VAL A 17 -3.97 -1.39 -12.92
CA VAL A 17 -3.72 0.02 -13.28
C VAL A 17 -4.08 0.27 -14.75
N ILE A 18 -3.62 -0.58 -15.66
CA ILE A 18 -3.88 -0.42 -17.09
C ILE A 18 -5.37 -0.62 -17.39
N ALA A 19 -5.98 -1.67 -16.84
CA ALA A 19 -7.40 -1.95 -17.03
C ALA A 19 -8.30 -0.81 -16.55
N ASN A 20 -8.04 -0.26 -15.36
CA ASN A 20 -8.81 0.87 -14.83
C ASN A 20 -8.67 2.12 -15.70
N THR A 21 -7.45 2.39 -16.19
CA THR A 21 -7.21 3.60 -16.98
C THR A 21 -7.76 3.48 -18.40
N LEU A 22 -7.61 2.32 -19.05
CA LEU A 22 -8.25 2.01 -20.34
C LEU A 22 -9.78 2.00 -20.22
N GLY A 23 -10.34 1.44 -19.15
CA GLY A 23 -11.78 1.41 -18.91
C GLY A 23 -12.37 2.82 -18.82
N THR A 24 -11.68 3.71 -18.10
CA THR A 24 -12.10 5.11 -17.98
C THR A 24 -11.96 5.85 -19.32
N PHE A 25 -10.90 5.59 -20.08
CA PHE A 25 -10.71 6.14 -21.41
C PHE A 25 -11.79 5.68 -22.41
N THR A 26 -12.14 4.39 -22.42
CA THR A 26 -13.19 3.89 -23.30
C THR A 26 -14.56 4.49 -22.93
N MET A 27 -14.87 4.61 -21.64
CA MET A 27 -16.10 5.30 -21.19
C MET A 27 -16.16 6.74 -21.69
N LEU A 28 -15.03 7.46 -21.66
CA LEU A 28 -14.93 8.82 -22.19
C LEU A 28 -15.25 8.87 -23.68
N VAL A 29 -14.60 8.05 -24.50
CA VAL A 29 -14.83 8.02 -25.96
C VAL A 29 -16.30 7.71 -26.25
N VAL A 30 -16.87 6.74 -25.55
CA VAL A 30 -18.27 6.32 -25.71
C VAL A 30 -19.25 7.44 -25.31
N PHE A 31 -18.96 8.19 -24.24
CA PHE A 31 -19.83 9.25 -23.74
C PHE A 31 -19.76 10.53 -24.60
N VAL A 32 -18.56 10.94 -25.02
CA VAL A 32 -18.37 12.14 -25.86
C VAL A 32 -18.95 11.93 -27.27
N LEU A 33 -18.72 10.75 -27.85
CA LEU A 33 -19.22 10.41 -29.19
C LEU A 33 -20.64 9.83 -29.16
N GLY A 34 -21.30 9.75 -28.00
CA GLY A 34 -22.64 9.18 -27.86
C GLY A 34 -23.78 10.08 -28.34
N GLY A 35 -23.53 11.35 -28.63
CA GLY A 35 -24.57 12.33 -28.99
C GLY A 35 -25.16 13.12 -27.81
N PHE A 36 -24.73 12.83 -26.58
CA PHE A 36 -25.19 13.53 -25.36
C PHE A 36 -24.49 14.87 -25.13
N ILE A 37 -23.15 14.88 -25.15
CA ILE A 37 -22.35 16.10 -24.94
C ILE A 37 -22.36 16.97 -26.20
N ILE A 38 -22.25 16.33 -27.37
CA ILE A 38 -22.13 17.00 -28.67
C ILE A 38 -23.23 16.45 -29.57
N ALA A 39 -24.06 17.35 -30.10
CA ALA A 39 -25.08 16.98 -31.07
C ALA A 39 -24.42 16.42 -32.35
N LYS A 40 -25.05 15.43 -32.98
CA LYS A 40 -24.54 14.77 -34.20
C LYS A 40 -24.13 15.78 -35.28
N ASN A 41 -24.94 16.82 -35.47
CA ASN A 41 -24.74 17.83 -36.51
C ASN A 41 -23.56 18.79 -36.21
N ASP A 42 -23.12 18.85 -34.96
CA ASP A 42 -22.00 19.70 -34.52
C ASP A 42 -20.65 18.95 -34.53
N ILE A 43 -20.66 17.65 -34.87
CA ILE A 43 -19.47 16.81 -35.04
C ILE A 43 -18.89 17.05 -36.44
N ARG A 44 -17.57 17.27 -36.51
CA ARG A 44 -16.87 17.46 -37.80
C ARG A 44 -17.03 16.23 -38.70
N PRO A 45 -17.20 16.38 -40.03
CA PRO A 45 -17.46 15.27 -40.94
C PRO A 45 -16.47 14.10 -40.86
N PHE A 46 -15.19 14.38 -40.63
CA PHE A 46 -14.15 13.34 -40.54
C PHE A 46 -14.20 12.49 -39.26
N MET A 47 -14.92 12.93 -38.21
CA MET A 47 -15.12 12.20 -36.96
C MET A 47 -16.48 11.50 -36.86
N LEU A 48 -17.33 11.63 -37.88
CA LEU A 48 -18.69 11.11 -37.86
C LEU A 48 -18.74 9.58 -37.72
N TRP A 49 -17.71 8.85 -38.18
CA TRP A 49 -17.60 7.41 -37.98
C TRP A 49 -17.55 7.03 -36.49
N GLY A 50 -16.92 7.86 -35.65
CA GLY A 50 -16.80 7.64 -34.20
C GLY A 50 -18.15 7.66 -33.49
N TYR A 51 -19.10 8.47 -33.98
CA TYR A 51 -20.48 8.49 -33.51
C TYR A 51 -21.19 7.15 -33.79
N TYR A 52 -21.00 6.57 -34.97
CA TYR A 52 -21.59 5.27 -35.33
C TYR A 52 -20.91 4.05 -34.69
N VAL A 53 -19.66 4.18 -34.26
CA VAL A 53 -18.93 3.12 -33.53
C VAL A 53 -19.28 3.13 -32.04
N SER A 54 -19.80 4.23 -31.50
CA SER A 54 -20.17 4.33 -30.08
C SER A 54 -21.42 3.50 -29.76
N PRO A 55 -21.35 2.51 -28.84
CA PRO A 55 -22.54 1.79 -28.40
C PRO A 55 -23.56 2.69 -27.67
N MET A 56 -23.10 3.78 -27.04
CA MET A 56 -23.97 4.73 -26.34
C MET A 56 -24.90 5.46 -27.29
N MET A 57 -24.45 5.74 -28.52
CA MET A 57 -25.28 6.38 -29.54
C MET A 57 -26.54 5.55 -29.82
N TYR A 58 -26.42 4.24 -29.98
CA TYR A 58 -27.57 3.36 -30.21
C TYR A 58 -28.47 3.26 -28.98
N GLY A 59 -27.89 3.15 -27.79
CA GLY A 59 -28.67 3.15 -26.54
C GLY A 59 -29.46 4.44 -26.33
N GLN A 60 -28.83 5.58 -26.55
CA GLN A 60 -29.46 6.89 -26.38
C GLN A 60 -30.54 7.14 -27.44
N ASN A 61 -30.26 6.87 -28.72
CA ASN A 61 -31.28 7.00 -29.77
C ASN A 61 -32.50 6.10 -29.48
N ALA A 62 -32.30 4.85 -29.05
CA ALA A 62 -33.41 3.96 -28.71
C ALA A 62 -34.29 4.50 -27.58
N ILE A 63 -33.70 5.03 -26.51
CA ILE A 63 -34.45 5.57 -25.35
C ILE A 63 -35.20 6.85 -25.74
N VAL A 64 -34.51 7.79 -26.38
CA VAL A 64 -35.04 9.11 -26.73
C VAL A 64 -36.14 8.97 -27.80
N MET A 65 -35.95 8.11 -28.80
CA MET A 65 -36.99 7.82 -29.79
C MET A 65 -38.22 7.19 -29.15
N ASN A 66 -38.05 6.20 -28.26
CA ASN A 66 -39.17 5.54 -27.59
C ASN A 66 -40.03 6.53 -26.77
N GLU A 67 -39.40 7.54 -26.15
CA GLU A 67 -40.14 8.54 -25.36
C GLU A 67 -40.77 9.65 -26.23
N PHE A 68 -40.01 10.21 -27.19
CA PHE A 68 -40.46 11.38 -27.96
C PHE A 68 -41.30 11.05 -29.20
N LEU A 69 -41.35 9.78 -29.63
CA LEU A 69 -42.28 9.32 -30.67
C LEU A 69 -43.61 8.81 -30.08
N ASP A 70 -43.76 8.81 -28.75
CA ASP A 70 -45.01 8.49 -28.07
C ASP A 70 -46.10 9.54 -28.40
N LYS A 71 -47.36 9.10 -28.35
CA LYS A 71 -48.57 9.93 -28.57
C LYS A 71 -48.59 11.18 -27.69
N ARG A 72 -47.96 11.16 -26.51
CA ARG A 72 -47.81 12.33 -25.61
C ARG A 72 -47.15 13.55 -26.29
N TRP A 73 -46.24 13.32 -27.24
CA TRP A 73 -45.48 14.37 -27.94
C TRP A 73 -45.97 14.62 -29.37
N SER A 74 -47.14 14.10 -29.73
CA SER A 74 -47.73 14.17 -31.07
C SER A 74 -48.43 15.50 -31.41
N ALA A 75 -48.35 16.50 -30.51
CA ALA A 75 -48.90 17.82 -30.77
C ALA A 75 -48.32 18.42 -32.07
N PRO A 76 -49.13 19.16 -32.86
CA PRO A 76 -48.67 19.74 -34.11
C PRO A 76 -47.60 20.81 -33.86
N ASN A 77 -46.58 20.84 -34.72
CA ASN A 77 -45.50 21.81 -34.63
C ASN A 77 -46.01 23.24 -34.95
N LEU A 78 -45.67 24.21 -34.09
CA LEU A 78 -46.02 25.62 -34.22
C LEU A 78 -44.82 26.50 -34.65
N ASP A 79 -43.60 25.95 -34.71
CA ASP A 79 -42.38 26.69 -35.09
C ASP A 79 -42.06 26.49 -36.58
N PRO A 80 -42.10 27.54 -37.42
CA PRO A 80 -41.83 27.46 -38.86
C PRO A 80 -40.34 27.25 -39.21
N ARG A 81 -39.42 27.22 -38.23
CA ARG A 81 -37.97 27.07 -38.47
C ARG A 81 -37.51 25.62 -38.65
N ILE A 82 -38.26 24.64 -38.17
CA ILE A 82 -37.93 23.22 -38.24
C ILE A 82 -39.07 22.50 -38.96
N ASN A 83 -38.81 21.99 -40.17
CA ASN A 83 -39.80 21.29 -41.02
C ASN A 83 -40.06 19.86 -40.51
N GLU A 84 -40.64 19.73 -39.32
CA GLU A 84 -41.09 18.45 -38.75
C GLU A 84 -42.55 18.54 -38.29
N PRO A 85 -43.34 17.45 -38.41
CA PRO A 85 -44.80 17.50 -38.26
C PRO A 85 -45.28 17.53 -36.80
N THR A 86 -44.52 16.98 -35.86
CA THR A 86 -44.89 16.88 -34.44
C THR A 86 -43.83 17.48 -33.53
N VAL A 87 -44.24 17.98 -32.36
CA VAL A 87 -43.33 18.52 -31.33
C VAL A 87 -42.24 17.50 -30.94
N GLY A 88 -42.59 16.21 -30.85
CA GLY A 88 -41.64 15.13 -30.60
C GLY A 88 -40.54 15.01 -31.67
N LYS A 89 -40.93 15.05 -32.96
CA LYS A 89 -39.96 15.01 -34.07
C LYS A 89 -39.11 16.29 -34.17
N VAL A 90 -39.69 17.44 -33.84
CA VAL A 90 -38.95 18.71 -33.72
C VAL A 90 -37.87 18.61 -32.64
N LEU A 91 -38.20 18.07 -31.46
CA LEU A 91 -37.24 17.88 -30.37
C LEU A 91 -36.10 16.93 -30.77
N LEU A 92 -36.42 15.80 -31.40
CA LEU A 92 -35.44 14.85 -31.92
C LEU A 92 -34.50 15.50 -32.96
N SER A 93 -35.08 16.16 -33.96
CA SER A 93 -34.35 16.81 -35.04
C SER A 93 -33.49 17.98 -34.55
N SER A 94 -33.99 18.77 -33.61
CA SER A 94 -33.25 19.91 -33.01
C SER A 94 -31.96 19.49 -32.30
N ARG A 95 -31.89 18.26 -31.78
CA ARG A 95 -30.72 17.68 -31.11
C ARG A 95 -29.93 16.72 -32.01
N GLY A 96 -30.36 16.51 -33.26
CA GLY A 96 -29.70 15.65 -34.23
C GLY A 96 -29.92 14.14 -34.02
N PHE A 97 -30.98 13.73 -33.32
CA PHE A 97 -31.39 12.33 -33.16
C PHE A 97 -32.19 11.84 -34.38
N PHE A 98 -32.28 10.51 -34.56
CA PHE A 98 -33.10 9.95 -35.63
C PHE A 98 -34.59 10.06 -35.31
N THR A 99 -35.40 10.22 -36.35
CA THR A 99 -36.84 10.50 -36.26
C THR A 99 -37.72 9.36 -36.79
N GLU A 100 -37.13 8.34 -37.42
CA GLU A 100 -37.85 7.24 -38.08
C GLU A 100 -37.91 5.97 -37.22
N ASP A 101 -39.10 5.38 -37.07
CA ASP A 101 -39.38 4.28 -36.13
C ASP A 101 -38.49 3.03 -36.34
N TYR A 102 -38.08 2.74 -37.58
CA TYR A 102 -37.26 1.56 -37.88
C TYR A 102 -35.86 1.60 -37.25
N TRP A 103 -35.34 2.80 -36.94
CA TRP A 103 -34.03 2.96 -36.29
C TRP A 103 -34.01 2.38 -34.87
N PHE A 104 -35.17 2.25 -34.20
CA PHE A 104 -35.27 1.63 -32.89
C PHE A 104 -34.80 0.17 -32.92
N TRP A 105 -35.26 -0.62 -33.89
CA TRP A 105 -34.87 -2.02 -34.05
C TRP A 105 -33.40 -2.17 -34.49
N ILE A 106 -32.91 -1.25 -35.30
CA ILE A 106 -31.47 -1.19 -35.65
C ILE A 106 -30.63 -0.97 -34.40
N CYS A 107 -31.05 -0.07 -33.49
CA CYS A 107 -30.33 0.19 -32.25
C CYS A 107 -30.26 -1.05 -31.34
N ILE A 108 -31.37 -1.79 -31.19
CA ILE A 108 -31.40 -3.04 -30.41
C ILE A 108 -30.47 -4.09 -31.04
N GLY A 109 -30.57 -4.29 -32.36
CA GLY A 109 -29.72 -5.23 -33.09
C GLY A 109 -28.23 -4.88 -32.96
N ALA A 110 -27.87 -3.60 -33.09
CA ALA A 110 -26.51 -3.12 -32.92
C ALA A 110 -25.97 -3.36 -31.50
N LEU A 111 -26.77 -3.07 -30.46
CA LEU A 111 -26.38 -3.32 -29.06
C LEU A 111 -26.14 -4.81 -28.77
N PHE A 112 -26.95 -5.70 -29.35
CA PHE A 112 -26.74 -7.14 -29.27
C PHE A 112 -25.47 -7.55 -30.01
N GLY A 113 -25.25 -7.02 -31.22
CA GLY A 113 -24.04 -7.25 -32.02
C GLY A 113 -22.76 -6.83 -31.28
N PHE A 114 -22.73 -5.64 -30.66
CA PHE A 114 -21.62 -5.21 -29.81
C PHE A 114 -21.40 -6.14 -28.61
N SER A 115 -22.49 -6.63 -28.01
CA SER A 115 -22.39 -7.59 -26.90
C SER A 115 -21.72 -8.90 -27.34
N LEU A 116 -22.04 -9.42 -28.52
CA LEU A 116 -21.42 -10.62 -29.06
C LEU A 116 -19.96 -10.36 -29.43
N LEU A 117 -19.69 -9.26 -30.15
CA LEU A 117 -18.34 -8.86 -30.55
C LEU A 117 -17.38 -8.76 -29.36
N PHE A 118 -17.75 -8.03 -28.30
CA PHE A 118 -16.87 -7.87 -27.13
C PHE A 118 -16.63 -9.18 -26.39
N ASN A 119 -17.60 -10.10 -26.36
CA ASN A 119 -17.37 -11.42 -25.76
C ASN A 119 -16.42 -12.29 -26.60
N VAL A 120 -16.53 -12.26 -27.93
CA VAL A 120 -15.57 -12.96 -28.82
C VAL A 120 -14.17 -12.40 -28.64
N LEU A 121 -14.04 -11.07 -28.62
CA LEU A 121 -12.75 -10.40 -28.38
C LEU A 121 -12.19 -10.69 -26.98
N PHE A 122 -13.04 -10.81 -25.96
CA PHE A 122 -12.63 -11.21 -24.61
C PHE A 122 -12.07 -12.63 -24.57
N VAL A 123 -12.72 -13.59 -25.23
CA VAL A 123 -12.22 -14.98 -25.34
C VAL A 123 -10.89 -15.00 -26.09
N GLY A 124 -10.78 -14.26 -27.20
CA GLY A 124 -9.53 -14.11 -27.94
C GLY A 124 -8.41 -13.51 -27.10
N ALA A 125 -8.68 -12.43 -26.37
CA ALA A 125 -7.73 -11.79 -25.47
C ALA A 125 -7.19 -12.77 -24.41
N LEU A 126 -8.06 -13.56 -23.78
CA LEU A 126 -7.62 -14.57 -22.81
C LEU A 126 -6.85 -15.73 -23.44
N THR A 127 -7.14 -16.06 -24.70
CA THR A 127 -6.48 -17.19 -25.39
C THR A 127 -5.06 -16.84 -25.84
N TRP A 128 -4.82 -15.59 -26.27
CA TRP A 128 -3.56 -15.21 -26.92
C TRP A 128 -2.67 -14.24 -26.12
N LEU A 129 -3.17 -13.59 -25.07
CA LEU A 129 -2.40 -12.60 -24.32
C LEU A 129 -1.74 -13.21 -23.08
N ASN A 130 -0.41 -13.24 -23.06
CA ASN A 130 0.38 -13.58 -21.88
C ASN A 130 0.50 -12.39 -20.90
N PRO A 131 0.78 -12.63 -19.61
CA PRO A 131 1.06 -11.56 -18.64
C PRO A 131 2.22 -10.65 -19.11
N LEU A 132 2.17 -9.35 -18.76
CA LEU A 132 3.11 -8.33 -19.25
C LEU A 132 4.54 -8.43 -18.68
N GLY A 133 4.76 -9.27 -17.67
CA GLY A 133 6.07 -9.45 -17.04
C GLY A 133 6.56 -10.89 -17.21
N ASP A 134 7.84 -11.04 -17.56
CA ASP A 134 8.58 -12.28 -17.34
C ASP A 134 8.63 -12.50 -15.82
N SER A 135 8.02 -13.59 -15.32
CA SER A 135 8.16 -14.04 -13.92
C SER A 135 9.55 -14.61 -13.66
N LYS A 136 10.60 -13.96 -14.17
CA LYS A 136 11.98 -14.28 -13.85
C LYS A 136 12.24 -13.69 -12.47
N THR A 137 12.01 -14.51 -11.45
CA THR A 137 12.75 -14.38 -10.19
C THR A 137 14.20 -14.11 -10.56
N VAL A 138 14.88 -13.17 -9.89
CA VAL A 138 16.31 -12.92 -10.09
C VAL A 138 17.07 -14.21 -9.77
N LEU A 139 17.22 -15.07 -10.77
CA LEU A 139 18.02 -16.28 -10.69
C LEU A 139 19.46 -15.80 -10.67
N MET A 140 20.19 -16.19 -9.63
CA MET A 140 21.60 -15.91 -9.53
C MET A 140 22.30 -16.62 -10.69
N ASP A 141 22.85 -15.86 -11.64
CA ASP A 141 23.77 -16.41 -12.64
C ASP A 141 25.05 -16.85 -11.90
N GLU A 142 25.13 -18.14 -11.56
CA GLU A 142 26.31 -18.76 -10.93
C GLU A 142 27.61 -18.52 -11.74
N GLU A 143 27.50 -18.17 -13.02
CA GLU A 143 28.63 -17.81 -13.88
C GLU A 143 29.23 -16.43 -13.58
N GLU A 144 28.43 -15.44 -13.16
CA GLU A 144 28.95 -14.13 -12.76
C GLU A 144 29.72 -14.22 -11.44
N GLU A 145 29.28 -15.07 -10.52
CA GLU A 145 29.96 -15.30 -9.25
C GLU A 145 31.34 -15.94 -9.46
N LYS A 146 31.45 -16.90 -10.40
CA LYS A 146 32.74 -17.49 -10.81
C LYS A 146 33.65 -16.46 -11.48
N LYS A 147 33.12 -15.52 -12.27
CA LYS A 147 33.90 -14.43 -12.88
C LYS A 147 34.37 -13.40 -11.86
N LYS A 148 33.57 -13.06 -10.84
CA LYS A 148 33.96 -12.14 -9.74
C LYS A 148 34.96 -12.79 -8.77
N LYS A 149 34.82 -14.08 -8.46
CA LYS A 149 35.81 -14.84 -7.67
C LYS A 149 37.15 -14.97 -8.40
N LYS A 150 37.15 -15.21 -9.72
CA LYS A 150 38.38 -15.21 -10.54
C LYS A 150 39.07 -13.83 -10.62
N LYS A 151 38.31 -12.72 -10.64
CA LYS A 151 38.87 -11.36 -10.61
C LYS A 151 39.47 -10.98 -9.26
N LYS A 152 38.94 -11.48 -8.14
CA LYS A 152 39.53 -11.27 -6.81
C LYS A 152 40.80 -12.11 -6.60
N SER A 153 40.85 -13.34 -7.11
CA SER A 153 42.08 -14.17 -7.04
C SER A 153 43.21 -13.65 -7.94
N SER A 154 42.90 -13.02 -9.07
CA SER A 154 43.92 -12.47 -9.98
C SER A 154 44.51 -11.13 -9.53
N ALA A 155 43.80 -10.36 -8.67
CA ALA A 155 44.27 -9.08 -8.14
C ALA A 155 45.17 -9.22 -6.91
N GLN A 156 45.25 -10.41 -6.31
CA GLN A 156 46.09 -10.72 -5.14
C GLN A 156 47.42 -11.40 -5.49
N GLN A 157 47.64 -11.75 -6.77
CA GLN A 157 48.88 -12.39 -7.24
C GLN A 157 49.92 -11.41 -7.81
N SER A 158 49.67 -10.10 -7.82
CA SER A 158 50.59 -9.11 -8.40
C SER A 158 51.28 -8.19 -7.38
N SER A 159 51.33 -8.57 -6.10
CA SER A 159 51.99 -7.78 -5.04
C SER A 159 52.78 -8.60 -4.01
N GLU A 160 53.09 -9.87 -4.27
CA GLU A 160 54.01 -10.66 -3.45
C GLU A 160 55.21 -11.05 -4.28
N GLY A 161 56.21 -10.17 -4.29
CA GLY A 161 57.41 -10.32 -5.08
C GLY A 161 58.43 -9.26 -4.74
N LEU A 162 58.70 -9.05 -3.45
CA LEU A 162 59.99 -8.64 -2.88
C LEU A 162 59.83 -8.62 -1.35
N ASP A 163 60.92 -8.93 -0.64
CA ASP A 163 61.07 -8.99 0.81
C ASP A 163 60.79 -10.36 1.45
N MET A 164 61.71 -11.29 1.19
CA MET A 164 62.06 -12.35 2.13
C MET A 164 63.58 -12.42 2.28
N GLU A 165 64.12 -11.77 3.30
CA GLU A 165 65.36 -12.18 3.98
C GLU A 165 65.49 -11.42 5.31
N LEU A 166 66.10 -12.06 6.31
CA LEU A 166 66.45 -11.56 7.66
C LEU A 166 65.35 -11.55 8.74
N ARG A 167 65.20 -12.69 9.45
CA ARG A 167 65.90 -12.93 10.73
C ARG A 167 65.35 -14.17 11.44
N SER A 168 66.24 -15.14 11.67
CA SER A 168 66.07 -16.15 12.71
C SER A 168 66.37 -15.55 14.09
N SER A 169 65.87 -16.24 15.11
CA SER A 169 66.32 -16.24 16.52
C SER A 169 65.64 -15.25 17.48
N ALA A 170 64.69 -15.75 18.30
CA ALA A 170 64.69 -15.64 19.77
C ALA A 170 63.46 -16.33 20.42
N GLU A 171 63.74 -17.42 21.14
CA GLU A 171 63.20 -17.91 22.42
C GLU A 171 61.73 -17.68 22.85
N VAL A 172 61.06 -18.83 23.02
CA VAL A 172 60.15 -19.28 24.10
C VAL A 172 59.81 -18.29 25.23
N THR A 173 58.51 -18.04 25.44
CA THR A 173 57.82 -18.16 26.76
C THR A 173 56.29 -17.96 26.65
N GLY A 174 55.50 -18.89 27.21
CA GLY A 174 54.30 -18.56 27.99
C GLY A 174 52.93 -18.32 27.34
N SER A 175 52.15 -19.40 27.15
CA SER A 175 50.72 -19.58 27.48
C SER A 175 49.60 -18.64 26.96
N GLY A 176 48.70 -19.20 26.16
CA GLY A 176 47.27 -18.84 26.07
C GLY A 176 46.71 -18.90 24.63
N PRO A 177 45.59 -19.61 24.35
CA PRO A 177 45.03 -19.63 23.00
C PRO A 177 44.27 -18.32 22.74
N GLU A 178 44.86 -17.44 21.94
CA GLU A 178 44.16 -16.28 21.38
C GLU A 178 43.04 -16.76 20.44
N LYS A 179 41.79 -16.52 20.85
CA LYS A 179 40.65 -16.54 19.93
C LYS A 179 40.84 -15.40 18.93
N GLY A 180 40.83 -15.73 17.63
CA GLY A 180 40.92 -14.75 16.55
C GLY A 180 39.90 -13.60 16.66
N PRO A 181 40.12 -12.49 15.95
CA PRO A 181 39.34 -11.27 16.12
C PRO A 181 37.87 -11.53 15.77
N ARG A 182 36.98 -11.44 16.77
CA ARG A 182 35.54 -11.37 16.53
C ARG A 182 35.30 -10.18 15.58
N LYS A 183 34.72 -10.41 14.40
CA LYS A 183 34.25 -9.35 13.51
C LYS A 183 33.19 -8.53 14.25
N GLY A 184 33.61 -7.48 14.93
CA GLY A 184 32.74 -6.54 15.62
C GLY A 184 32.13 -5.56 14.62
N MET A 185 30.87 -5.21 14.83
CA MET A 185 30.19 -4.24 13.97
C MET A 185 30.72 -2.82 14.13
N VAL A 186 30.71 -2.04 13.04
CA VAL A 186 31.20 -0.64 13.02
C VAL A 186 30.47 0.24 14.03
N LEU A 187 29.18 -0.02 14.25
CA LEU A 187 28.41 0.66 15.29
C LEU A 187 28.35 -0.22 16.55
N PRO A 188 28.81 0.28 17.71
CA PRO A 188 28.67 -0.45 18.94
C PRO A 188 27.18 -0.57 19.29
N PHE A 189 26.79 -1.72 19.82
CA PHE A 189 25.50 -1.91 20.47
C PHE A 189 25.73 -2.49 21.87
N GLN A 190 24.80 -2.22 22.78
CA GLN A 190 24.82 -2.83 24.11
C GLN A 190 24.00 -4.12 24.06
N PRO A 191 24.57 -5.29 24.36
CA PRO A 191 23.80 -6.53 24.50
C PRO A 191 22.80 -6.39 25.66
N LEU A 192 21.51 -6.64 25.40
CA LEU A 192 20.43 -6.49 26.39
C LEU A 192 19.68 -7.80 26.57
N SER A 193 19.39 -8.14 27.82
CA SER A 193 18.53 -9.27 28.21
C SER A 193 17.07 -8.82 28.36
N LEU A 194 16.15 -9.72 28.06
CA LEU A 194 14.71 -9.52 28.29
C LEU A 194 14.24 -10.57 29.31
N ALA A 195 13.74 -10.14 30.45
CA ALA A 195 13.15 -11.04 31.46
C ALA A 195 11.68 -10.68 31.67
N PHE A 196 10.84 -11.71 31.82
CA PHE A 196 9.42 -11.55 32.06
C PHE A 196 8.95 -12.55 33.10
N ASN A 197 8.12 -12.10 34.03
CA ASN A 197 7.68 -12.90 35.16
C ASN A 197 6.17 -12.79 35.34
N HIS A 198 5.53 -13.94 35.53
CA HIS A 198 4.09 -14.09 35.77
C HIS A 198 3.21 -13.29 34.78
N VAL A 199 3.57 -13.33 33.49
CA VAL A 199 2.86 -12.58 32.44
C VAL A 199 1.54 -13.25 32.13
N ASN A 200 0.45 -12.49 32.30
CA ASN A 200 -0.90 -12.88 31.93
C ASN A 200 -1.44 -11.91 30.87
N TYR A 201 -2.21 -12.44 29.92
CA TYR A 201 -2.83 -11.62 28.87
C TYR A 201 -4.28 -12.02 28.65
N TYR A 202 -5.15 -11.02 28.73
CA TYR A 202 -6.59 -11.16 28.56
C TYR A 202 -7.07 -10.30 27.40
N VAL A 203 -8.04 -10.82 26.66
CA VAL A 203 -8.79 -10.07 25.65
C VAL A 203 -10.26 -10.08 25.99
N ASP A 204 -11.00 -9.07 25.55
CA ASP A 204 -12.45 -9.08 25.71
C ASP A 204 -13.05 -10.28 24.95
N MET A 205 -14.08 -10.90 25.54
CA MET A 205 -14.65 -12.11 24.99
C MET A 205 -15.20 -11.87 23.57
N PRO A 206 -14.77 -12.64 22.55
CA PRO A 206 -15.28 -12.48 21.19
C PRO A 206 -16.81 -12.63 21.14
N ALA A 207 -17.48 -11.81 20.32
CA ALA A 207 -18.94 -11.82 20.20
C ALA A 207 -19.49 -13.20 19.81
N GLU A 208 -18.75 -13.93 18.98
CA GLU A 208 -19.08 -15.30 18.56
C GLU A 208 -19.15 -16.29 19.74
N MET A 209 -18.24 -16.13 20.72
CA MET A 209 -18.17 -16.97 21.92
C MET A 209 -19.18 -16.56 22.99
N LYS A 210 -19.48 -15.25 23.11
CA LYS A 210 -20.59 -14.77 23.94
C LYS A 210 -21.94 -15.33 23.46
N ASN A 211 -22.13 -15.41 22.14
CA ASN A 211 -23.34 -16.01 21.54
C ASN A 211 -23.45 -17.52 21.77
N GLN A 212 -22.35 -18.20 22.10
CA GLN A 212 -22.33 -19.62 22.49
C GLN A 212 -22.61 -19.84 23.99
N GLY A 213 -22.93 -18.78 24.74
CA GLY A 213 -23.38 -18.86 26.14
C GLY A 213 -22.28 -18.82 27.19
N ILE A 214 -21.05 -18.41 26.85
CA ILE A 214 -19.97 -18.26 27.82
C ILE A 214 -20.18 -16.96 28.62
N VAL A 215 -20.27 -17.10 29.95
CA VAL A 215 -20.61 -16.02 30.90
C VAL A 215 -19.42 -15.10 31.20
N GLU A 216 -18.19 -15.55 30.96
CA GLU A 216 -16.98 -14.76 31.21
C GLU A 216 -16.86 -13.58 30.25
N ASP A 217 -16.50 -12.42 30.79
CA ASP A 217 -16.31 -11.19 30.00
C ASP A 217 -14.94 -11.10 29.33
N ARG A 218 -13.95 -11.88 29.80
CA ARG A 218 -12.57 -11.83 29.32
C ARG A 218 -12.05 -13.24 29.02
N LEU A 219 -11.48 -13.42 27.84
CA LEU A 219 -10.76 -14.63 27.44
C LEU A 219 -9.28 -14.49 27.83
N GLN A 220 -8.80 -15.39 28.67
CA GLN A 220 -7.39 -15.47 29.01
C GLN A 220 -6.63 -16.27 27.93
N LEU A 221 -5.63 -15.64 27.32
CA LEU A 221 -4.82 -16.26 26.25
C LEU A 221 -3.42 -16.68 26.73
N LEU A 222 -2.86 -16.00 27.73
CA LEU A 222 -1.59 -16.32 28.37
C LEU A 222 -1.80 -16.46 29.87
N ARG A 223 -1.23 -17.52 30.45
CA ARG A 223 -1.40 -17.93 31.84
C ARG A 223 -0.03 -18.10 32.50
N ASP A 224 0.26 -17.18 33.40
CA ASP A 224 1.44 -17.20 34.28
C ASP A 224 2.78 -17.47 33.57
N VAL A 225 2.98 -16.84 32.42
CA VAL A 225 4.16 -17.12 31.58
C VAL A 225 5.39 -16.42 32.16
N SER A 226 6.41 -17.21 32.47
CA SER A 226 7.69 -16.72 33.02
C SER A 226 8.85 -17.23 32.19
N GLY A 227 9.86 -16.39 31.95
CA GLY A 227 11.03 -16.74 31.15
C GLY A 227 12.01 -15.58 30.97
N ALA A 228 13.15 -15.88 30.35
CA ALA A 228 14.14 -14.87 30.02
C ALA A 228 14.85 -15.18 28.70
N PHE A 229 15.24 -14.14 27.99
CA PHE A 229 16.04 -14.20 26.76
C PHE A 229 17.35 -13.46 26.99
N ARG A 230 18.45 -14.11 26.62
CA ARG A 230 19.80 -13.69 26.96
C ARG A 230 20.61 -13.33 25.71
N PRO A 231 21.58 -12.40 25.82
CA PRO A 231 22.42 -12.04 24.69
C PRO A 231 23.31 -13.18 24.22
N GLY A 232 23.50 -13.30 22.90
CA GLY A 232 24.33 -14.33 22.28
C GLY A 232 23.70 -15.73 22.26
N ILE A 233 22.43 -15.84 22.66
CA ILE A 233 21.68 -17.10 22.72
C ILE A 233 20.51 -17.02 21.74
N LEU A 234 20.41 -18.00 20.85
CA LEU A 234 19.29 -18.16 19.94
C LEU A 234 18.21 -19.00 20.61
N THR A 235 17.10 -18.36 20.95
CA THR A 235 15.97 -19.03 21.64
C THR A 235 14.85 -19.36 20.65
N ALA A 236 14.42 -20.62 20.62
CA ALA A 236 13.23 -21.06 19.91
C ALA A 236 11.99 -20.96 20.82
N LEU A 237 10.92 -20.34 20.32
CA LEU A 237 9.59 -20.36 20.91
C LEU A 237 8.71 -21.34 20.12
N VAL A 238 8.45 -22.51 20.70
CA VAL A 238 7.76 -23.61 20.02
C VAL A 238 6.54 -24.04 20.83
N GLY A 239 5.59 -24.69 20.16
CA GLY A 239 4.34 -25.12 20.76
C GLY A 239 3.30 -25.41 19.69
N VAL A 240 2.25 -26.14 20.07
CA VAL A 240 1.14 -26.47 19.16
C VAL A 240 0.42 -25.21 18.66
N SER A 241 -0.34 -25.32 17.57
CA SER A 241 -1.19 -24.23 17.10
C SER A 241 -2.23 -23.85 18.16
N GLY A 242 -2.39 -22.55 18.40
CA GLY A 242 -3.24 -22.05 19.49
C GLY A 242 -2.59 -22.08 20.89
N ALA A 243 -1.29 -22.37 21.01
CA ALA A 243 -0.55 -22.27 22.28
C ALA A 243 -0.26 -20.82 22.74
N GLY A 244 -0.56 -19.80 21.92
CA GLY A 244 -0.30 -18.41 22.27
C GLY A 244 1.11 -17.91 21.97
N LYS A 245 1.90 -18.61 21.12
CA LYS A 245 3.28 -18.23 20.76
C LYS A 245 3.39 -16.80 20.20
N THR A 246 2.66 -16.50 19.13
CA THR A 246 2.61 -15.18 18.51
C THR A 246 2.01 -14.14 19.46
N THR A 247 1.05 -14.55 20.30
CA THR A 247 0.47 -13.68 21.35
C THR A 247 1.52 -13.27 22.38
N LEU A 248 2.30 -14.22 22.90
CA LEU A 248 3.41 -13.94 23.82
C LEU A 248 4.45 -13.04 23.17
N MET A 249 4.87 -13.37 21.94
CA MET A 249 5.85 -12.58 21.21
C MET A 249 5.36 -11.14 20.97
N ASP A 250 4.09 -10.94 20.60
CA ASP A 250 3.50 -9.61 20.43
C ASP A 250 3.39 -8.82 21.74
N VAL A 251 3.07 -9.47 22.85
CA VAL A 251 3.03 -8.83 24.18
C VAL A 251 4.44 -8.39 24.60
N LEU A 252 5.42 -9.26 24.47
CA LEU A 252 6.83 -8.96 24.78
C LEU A 252 7.40 -7.90 23.84
N ALA A 253 7.03 -7.92 22.56
CA ALA A 253 7.40 -6.89 21.59
C ALA A 253 6.65 -5.57 21.79
N GLY A 254 5.57 -5.55 22.59
CA GLY A 254 4.76 -4.36 22.81
C GLY A 254 3.88 -3.97 21.63
N ARG A 255 3.49 -4.95 20.82
CA ARG A 255 2.66 -4.76 19.61
C ARG A 255 1.17 -4.98 19.88
N LYS A 256 0.79 -5.56 21.03
CA LYS A 256 -0.61 -5.59 21.50
C LYS A 256 -0.94 -4.27 22.18
N THR A 257 -1.76 -3.45 21.51
CA THR A 257 -2.27 -2.17 22.04
C THR A 257 -3.66 -2.29 22.69
N GLY A 258 -4.30 -3.45 22.59
CA GLY A 258 -5.56 -3.78 23.24
C GLY A 258 -5.39 -5.00 24.17
N GLY A 259 -6.39 -5.26 25.00
CA GLY A 259 -6.34 -6.29 26.03
C GLY A 259 -5.66 -5.82 27.32
N TYR A 260 -5.64 -6.69 28.32
CA TYR A 260 -5.09 -6.43 29.65
C TYR A 260 -3.83 -7.28 29.84
N ILE A 261 -2.70 -6.64 30.12
CA ILE A 261 -1.42 -7.29 30.40
C ILE A 261 -1.15 -7.16 31.90
N GLU A 262 -0.94 -8.29 32.57
CA GLU A 262 -0.51 -8.35 33.98
C GLU A 262 0.84 -9.06 34.07
N GLY A 263 1.55 -8.87 35.18
CA GLY A 263 2.91 -9.36 35.40
C GLY A 263 3.98 -8.29 35.18
N SER A 264 5.26 -8.69 35.17
CA SER A 264 6.39 -7.77 35.03
C SER A 264 7.26 -8.12 33.83
N ILE A 265 7.62 -7.13 33.03
CA ILE A 265 8.58 -7.26 31.92
C ILE A 265 9.72 -6.26 32.17
N SER A 266 10.95 -6.78 32.23
CA SER A 266 12.15 -6.00 32.46
C SER A 266 13.20 -6.21 31.37
N ILE A 267 13.97 -5.16 31.10
CA ILE A 267 15.06 -5.13 30.13
C ILE A 267 16.33 -4.83 30.92
N SER A 268 17.22 -5.82 31.02
CA SER A 268 18.49 -5.70 31.76
C SER A 268 18.36 -5.04 33.14
N GLY A 269 17.33 -5.45 33.91
CA GLY A 269 17.08 -5.00 35.27
C GLY A 269 16.14 -3.80 35.42
N PHE A 270 15.75 -3.16 34.32
CA PHE A 270 14.84 -2.00 34.34
C PHE A 270 13.46 -2.34 33.79
N PRO A 271 12.36 -1.75 34.30
CA PRO A 271 11.03 -1.93 33.74
C PRO A 271 10.97 -1.53 32.26
N LYS A 272 10.28 -2.33 31.43
CA LYS A 272 10.12 -2.04 30.01
C LYS A 272 9.32 -0.75 29.79
N ASN A 273 9.94 0.26 29.17
CA ASN A 273 9.23 1.42 28.65
C ASN A 273 8.67 1.13 27.24
N GLN A 274 7.35 1.07 27.14
CA GLN A 274 6.66 0.71 25.90
C GLN A 274 6.84 1.74 24.76
N ALA A 275 6.95 3.03 25.08
CA ALA A 275 7.04 4.07 24.04
C ALA A 275 8.37 4.02 23.28
N THR A 276 9.46 3.67 23.96
CA THR A 276 10.82 3.73 23.41
C THR A 276 11.40 2.36 23.08
N PHE A 277 10.67 1.27 23.39
CA PHE A 277 11.14 -0.10 23.20
C PHE A 277 11.51 -0.42 21.75
N ALA A 278 10.77 0.11 20.77
CA ALA A 278 11.04 -0.08 19.34
C ALA A 278 12.43 0.44 18.90
N ARG A 279 13.08 1.30 19.69
CA ARG A 279 14.43 1.80 19.42
C ARG A 279 15.54 0.78 19.73
N ILE A 280 15.27 -0.18 20.60
CA ILE A 280 16.23 -1.21 21.03
C ILE A 280 15.84 -2.61 20.57
N SER A 281 14.63 -2.78 20.04
CA SER A 281 14.11 -4.03 19.51
C SER A 281 13.88 -4.00 17.99
N GLY A 282 14.19 -5.10 17.30
CA GLY A 282 13.74 -5.39 15.94
C GLY A 282 12.63 -6.45 15.95
N TYR A 283 11.67 -6.37 15.03
CA TYR A 283 10.61 -7.37 14.90
C TYR A 283 10.42 -7.75 13.43
N CYS A 284 10.78 -8.99 13.08
CA CYS A 284 10.56 -9.55 11.76
C CYS A 284 9.18 -10.22 11.72
N GLU A 285 8.26 -9.65 10.96
CA GLU A 285 6.92 -10.22 10.78
C GLU A 285 6.93 -11.47 9.89
N GLN A 286 5.91 -12.32 10.02
CA GLN A 286 5.73 -13.50 9.18
C GLN A 286 5.59 -13.13 7.68
N ASN A 287 4.85 -12.05 7.39
CA ASN A 287 4.66 -11.54 6.04
C ASN A 287 5.74 -10.52 5.67
N ASP A 288 6.49 -10.80 4.59
CA ASP A 288 7.59 -9.95 4.15
C ASP A 288 7.10 -8.77 3.29
N ILE A 289 6.64 -7.70 3.94
CA ILE A 289 6.08 -6.51 3.30
C ILE A 289 7.17 -5.44 3.12
N HIS A 290 7.40 -5.03 1.87
CA HIS A 290 8.37 -4.00 1.49
C HIS A 290 7.86 -3.18 0.29
N SER A 291 8.35 -1.96 0.11
CA SER A 291 8.02 -1.14 -1.07
C SER A 291 8.61 -1.78 -2.34
N PRO A 292 7.81 -2.03 -3.39
CA PRO A 292 8.24 -2.86 -4.54
C PRO A 292 9.24 -2.17 -5.48
N TYR A 293 9.17 -0.85 -5.62
CA TYR A 293 9.95 -0.08 -6.62
C TYR A 293 11.27 0.50 -6.07
N VAL A 294 11.72 0.01 -4.91
CA VAL A 294 12.94 0.44 -4.23
C VAL A 294 13.96 -0.71 -4.29
N THR A 295 15.26 -0.44 -4.32
CA THR A 295 16.26 -1.53 -4.31
C THR A 295 16.47 -2.10 -2.90
N VAL A 296 17.13 -3.26 -2.82
CA VAL A 296 17.57 -3.85 -1.54
C VAL A 296 18.42 -2.85 -0.75
N TYR A 297 19.44 -2.26 -1.37
CA TYR A 297 20.32 -1.30 -0.69
C TYR A 297 19.59 -0.04 -0.23
N GLU A 298 18.71 0.50 -1.07
CA GLU A 298 17.92 1.69 -0.74
C GLU A 298 16.92 1.42 0.39
N SER A 299 16.33 0.22 0.45
CA SER A 299 15.45 -0.20 1.54
C SER A 299 16.18 -0.23 2.88
N LEU A 300 17.41 -0.75 2.88
CA LEU A 300 18.29 -0.75 4.05
C LEU A 300 18.71 0.67 4.44
N LEU A 301 19.15 1.48 3.46
CA LEU A 301 19.55 2.86 3.70
C LEU A 301 18.41 3.71 4.26
N TYR A 302 17.18 3.50 3.77
CA TYR A 302 15.97 4.16 4.26
C TYR A 302 15.69 3.79 5.73
N SER A 303 15.75 2.50 6.06
CA SER A 303 15.63 2.03 7.46
C SER A 303 16.73 2.63 8.35
N ALA A 304 17.98 2.60 7.89
CA ALA A 304 19.14 3.16 8.60
C ALA A 304 18.96 4.65 8.88
N TRP A 305 18.47 5.40 7.90
CA TRP A 305 18.30 6.85 8.02
C TRP A 305 17.30 7.19 9.11
N LEU A 306 16.19 6.46 9.20
CA LEU A 306 15.10 6.77 10.11
C LEU A 306 15.30 6.20 11.53
N ARG A 307 15.96 5.05 11.67
CA ARG A 307 16.04 4.32 12.95
C ARG A 307 17.34 4.55 13.71
N LEU A 308 18.46 4.80 13.04
CA LEU A 308 19.73 5.11 13.73
C LEU A 308 19.69 6.51 14.37
N SER A 309 20.52 6.73 15.39
CA SER A 309 20.63 8.04 16.06
C SER A 309 21.05 9.14 15.07
N SER A 310 20.60 10.37 15.34
CA SER A 310 21.02 11.58 14.59
C SER A 310 22.53 11.82 14.64
N ASP A 311 23.22 11.31 15.65
CA ASP A 311 24.67 11.49 15.83
C ASP A 311 25.50 10.67 14.85
N VAL A 312 24.90 9.66 14.20
CA VAL A 312 25.59 8.79 13.26
C VAL A 312 25.78 9.51 11.93
N LYS A 313 27.05 9.75 11.58
CA LYS A 313 27.43 10.38 10.30
C LYS A 313 26.94 9.56 9.10
N PRO A 314 26.58 10.22 7.97
CA PRO A 314 26.12 9.52 6.77
C PRO A 314 27.10 8.48 6.20
N SER A 315 28.41 8.71 6.32
CA SER A 315 29.44 7.76 5.90
C SER A 315 29.44 6.50 6.76
N SER A 316 29.42 6.66 8.10
CA SER A 316 29.31 5.55 9.06
C SER A 316 28.02 4.76 8.86
N ARG A 317 26.91 5.44 8.56
CA ARG A 317 25.64 4.79 8.21
C ARG A 317 25.77 3.88 6.99
N LYS A 318 26.40 4.36 5.91
CA LYS A 318 26.59 3.56 4.69
C LYS A 318 27.49 2.35 4.94
N MET A 319 28.60 2.53 5.67
CA MET A 319 29.48 1.43 6.05
C MET A 319 28.75 0.37 6.88
N PHE A 320 27.89 0.80 7.82
CA PHE A 320 27.07 -0.12 8.61
C PHE A 320 26.04 -0.88 7.77
N VAL A 321 25.41 -0.22 6.78
CA VAL A 321 24.51 -0.89 5.83
C VAL A 321 25.25 -1.94 5.01
N ASP A 322 26.43 -1.61 4.49
CA ASP A 322 27.24 -2.55 3.72
C ASP A 322 27.67 -3.76 4.58
N GLU A 323 28.00 -3.55 5.86
CA GLU A 323 28.29 -4.64 6.80
C GLU A 323 27.08 -5.54 7.08
N VAL A 324 25.88 -4.97 7.26
CA VAL A 324 24.66 -5.77 7.42
C VAL A 324 24.35 -6.57 6.15
N MET A 325 24.61 -5.99 4.98
CA MET A 325 24.48 -6.71 3.71
C MET A 325 25.45 -7.89 3.59
N ASP A 326 26.68 -7.75 4.08
CA ASP A 326 27.64 -8.85 4.19
C ASP A 326 27.14 -9.95 5.14
N LEU A 327 26.63 -9.59 6.32
CA LEU A 327 26.19 -10.54 7.35
C LEU A 327 25.01 -11.42 6.88
N ILE A 328 24.08 -10.80 6.14
CA ILE A 328 22.86 -11.46 5.62
C ILE A 328 23.08 -11.99 4.18
N GLU A 329 24.30 -11.84 3.64
CA GLU A 329 24.68 -12.34 2.31
C GLU A 329 23.83 -11.78 1.15
N LEU A 330 23.47 -10.49 1.22
CA LEU A 330 22.62 -9.81 0.24
C LEU A 330 23.40 -8.98 -0.80
N ASN A 331 24.74 -8.90 -0.72
CA ASN A 331 25.54 -8.11 -1.68
C ASN A 331 25.27 -8.37 -3.16
N PRO A 332 25.06 -9.62 -3.62
CA PRO A 332 24.77 -9.87 -5.03
C PRO A 332 23.48 -9.18 -5.50
N LEU A 333 22.55 -8.92 -4.57
CA LEU A 333 21.21 -8.38 -4.83
C LEU A 333 21.12 -6.89 -4.48
N ARG A 334 22.24 -6.21 -4.26
CA ARG A 334 22.29 -4.80 -3.81
C ARG A 334 21.38 -3.87 -4.58
N ASP A 335 21.45 -3.95 -5.91
CA ASP A 335 20.76 -3.06 -6.84
C ASP A 335 19.49 -3.72 -7.43
N ALA A 336 19.13 -4.92 -6.96
CA ALA A 336 17.91 -5.60 -7.38
C ALA A 336 16.67 -4.89 -6.81
N LEU A 337 15.64 -4.75 -7.63
CA LEU A 337 14.34 -4.24 -7.19
C LEU A 337 13.64 -5.29 -6.32
N VAL A 338 13.00 -4.82 -5.25
CA VAL A 338 12.31 -5.69 -4.31
C VAL A 338 11.12 -6.40 -4.97
N GLY A 339 10.32 -5.69 -5.76
CA GLY A 339 9.14 -6.22 -6.45
C GLY A 339 7.97 -6.58 -5.53
N LEU A 340 6.84 -6.90 -6.16
CA LEU A 340 5.61 -7.34 -5.52
C LEU A 340 5.68 -8.83 -5.14
N PRO A 341 5.27 -9.20 -3.90
CA PRO A 341 5.29 -10.60 -3.45
C PRO A 341 4.56 -11.54 -4.40
N GLY A 342 5.24 -12.60 -4.86
CA GLY A 342 4.66 -13.64 -5.72
C GLY A 342 4.44 -13.24 -7.18
N VAL A 343 4.81 -12.01 -7.58
CA VAL A 343 4.65 -11.52 -8.95
C VAL A 343 6.02 -11.28 -9.59
N ASP A 344 6.86 -10.45 -8.98
CA ASP A 344 8.15 -10.04 -9.52
C ASP A 344 9.19 -9.68 -8.44
N GLY A 345 10.43 -9.44 -8.88
CA GLY A 345 11.55 -9.04 -8.03
C GLY A 345 12.19 -10.20 -7.27
N LEU A 346 12.30 -10.05 -5.95
CA LEU A 346 13.01 -10.99 -5.07
C LEU A 346 12.24 -12.29 -4.83
N SER A 347 12.97 -13.40 -4.74
CA SER A 347 12.42 -14.68 -4.28
C SER A 347 11.93 -14.60 -2.83
N THR A 348 11.13 -15.58 -2.39
CA THR A 348 10.61 -15.64 -1.01
C THR A 348 11.74 -15.66 0.02
N GLU A 349 12.78 -16.45 -0.23
CA GLU A 349 14.00 -16.57 0.57
C GLU A 349 14.76 -15.24 0.66
N GLN A 350 15.02 -14.61 -0.49
CA GLN A 350 15.75 -13.33 -0.56
C GLN A 350 14.99 -12.20 0.13
N ARG A 351 13.65 -12.21 0.00
CA ARG A 351 12.77 -11.24 0.65
C ARG A 351 12.73 -11.43 2.16
N LYS A 352 12.74 -12.68 2.65
CA LYS A 352 12.85 -12.97 4.09
C LYS A 352 14.16 -12.44 4.67
N ARG A 353 15.28 -12.67 3.97
CA ARG A 353 16.58 -12.09 4.32
C ARG A 353 16.56 -10.56 4.31
N LEU A 354 15.91 -9.93 3.33
CA LEU A 354 15.71 -8.48 3.32
C LEU A 354 14.92 -7.99 4.54
N THR A 355 13.87 -8.70 4.96
CA THR A 355 13.12 -8.36 6.19
C THR A 355 14.03 -8.36 7.42
N ILE A 356 14.86 -9.40 7.57
CA ILE A 356 15.82 -9.49 8.67
C ILE A 356 16.83 -8.33 8.61
N ALA A 357 17.38 -8.06 7.43
CA ALA A 357 18.36 -6.98 7.24
C ALA A 357 17.77 -5.60 7.54
N VAL A 358 16.53 -5.31 7.12
CA VAL A 358 15.85 -4.03 7.37
C VAL A 358 15.68 -3.75 8.87
N GLU A 359 15.40 -4.78 9.66
CA GLU A 359 15.32 -4.69 11.12
C GLU A 359 16.70 -4.60 11.77
N LEU A 360 17.70 -5.34 11.26
CA LEU A 360 19.05 -5.36 11.80
C LEU A 360 19.80 -4.02 11.60
N VAL A 361 19.51 -3.31 10.51
CA VAL A 361 20.10 -1.99 10.21
C VAL A 361 19.69 -0.90 11.23
N ALA A 362 18.67 -1.14 12.05
CA ALA A 362 18.37 -0.28 13.20
C ALA A 362 19.37 -0.43 14.35
N ASN A 363 20.34 -1.35 14.23
CA ASN A 363 21.25 -1.78 15.28
C ASN A 363 20.53 -2.22 16.59
N PRO A 364 19.49 -3.08 16.53
CA PRO A 364 18.76 -3.49 17.71
C PRO A 364 19.58 -4.43 18.59
N SER A 365 19.32 -4.44 19.89
CA SER A 365 19.91 -5.36 20.87
C SER A 365 19.10 -6.64 21.02
N ILE A 366 17.78 -6.55 20.85
CA ILE A 366 16.81 -7.65 20.96
C ILE A 366 16.10 -7.80 19.61
N ILE A 367 16.02 -9.00 19.06
CA ILE A 367 15.33 -9.27 17.79
C ILE A 367 14.31 -10.37 17.99
N PHE A 368 13.06 -10.07 17.63
CA PHE A 368 11.97 -11.04 17.53
C PHE A 368 11.79 -11.43 16.06
N MET A 369 11.66 -12.72 15.78
CA MET A 369 11.40 -13.24 14.44
C MET A 369 10.19 -14.16 14.46
N ASP A 370 9.11 -13.77 13.79
CA ASP A 370 7.90 -14.57 13.73
C ASP A 370 7.95 -15.50 12.51
N GLU A 371 8.13 -16.80 12.76
CA GLU A 371 8.20 -17.88 11.78
C GLU A 371 9.13 -17.58 10.58
N PRO A 372 10.45 -17.39 10.82
CA PRO A 372 11.39 -17.02 9.77
C PRO A 372 11.54 -18.08 8.67
N THR A 373 11.13 -19.32 8.91
CA THR A 373 11.21 -20.44 7.96
C THR A 373 9.89 -20.73 7.23
N SER A 374 8.83 -19.94 7.46
CA SER A 374 7.52 -20.18 6.84
C SER A 374 7.52 -19.90 5.34
N GLY A 375 6.87 -20.76 4.56
CA GLY A 375 6.78 -20.64 3.09
C GLY A 375 8.09 -20.91 2.33
N LEU A 376 9.11 -21.46 3.01
CA LEU A 376 10.40 -21.81 2.43
C LEU A 376 10.56 -23.32 2.30
N ASP A 377 11.30 -23.75 1.27
CA ASP A 377 11.79 -25.13 1.19
C ASP A 377 12.95 -25.36 2.19
N ALA A 378 13.35 -26.61 2.40
CA ALA A 378 14.36 -26.96 3.41
C ALA A 378 15.72 -26.27 3.15
N ARG A 379 16.13 -26.10 1.88
CA ARG A 379 17.39 -25.45 1.53
C ARG A 379 17.33 -23.95 1.82
N ALA A 380 16.27 -23.27 1.38
CA ALA A 380 16.05 -21.85 1.63
C ALA A 380 15.93 -21.55 3.12
N ALA A 381 15.20 -22.40 3.87
CA ALA A 381 15.09 -22.28 5.32
C ALA A 381 16.47 -22.41 6.02
N ALA A 382 17.32 -23.33 5.58
CA ALA A 382 18.68 -23.47 6.11
C ALA A 382 19.55 -22.23 5.84
N ILE A 383 19.44 -21.61 4.66
CA ILE A 383 20.15 -20.35 4.33
C ILE A 383 19.69 -19.22 5.25
N VAL A 384 18.37 -19.05 5.42
CA VAL A 384 17.82 -18.03 6.33
C VAL A 384 18.30 -18.28 7.76
N MET A 385 18.20 -19.52 8.26
CA MET A 385 18.64 -19.85 9.63
C MET A 385 20.14 -19.65 9.84
N ARG A 386 20.98 -19.87 8.82
CA ARG A 386 22.40 -19.51 8.87
C ARG A 386 22.60 -18.01 9.10
N THR A 387 21.86 -17.16 8.38
CA THR A 387 21.95 -15.70 8.57
C THR A 387 21.42 -15.25 9.95
N VAL A 388 20.39 -15.94 10.47
CA VAL A 388 19.90 -15.73 11.84
C VAL A 388 20.98 -16.09 12.86
N ARG A 389 21.67 -17.22 12.67
CA ARG A 389 22.78 -17.66 13.51
C ARG A 389 23.93 -16.65 13.51
N ASN A 390 24.35 -16.19 12.33
CA ASN A 390 25.36 -15.13 12.18
C ASN A 390 24.95 -13.86 12.94
N THR A 391 23.66 -13.51 12.94
CA THR A 391 23.14 -12.35 13.67
C THR A 391 23.25 -12.54 15.19
N VAL A 392 22.96 -13.73 15.71
CA VAL A 392 23.10 -14.01 17.15
C VAL A 392 24.57 -13.97 17.58
N ASP A 393 25.48 -14.48 16.75
CA ASP A 393 26.92 -14.58 17.05
C ASP A 393 27.60 -13.20 17.20
N THR A 394 26.94 -12.13 16.74
CA THR A 394 27.35 -10.75 17.04
C THR A 394 27.16 -10.36 18.51
N GLY A 395 26.42 -11.15 19.29
CA GLY A 395 26.10 -10.91 20.71
C GLY A 395 24.68 -10.39 20.96
N ARG A 396 23.78 -10.44 19.98
CA ARG A 396 22.39 -9.99 20.12
C ARG A 396 21.51 -11.05 20.79
N THR A 397 20.42 -10.59 21.41
CA THR A 397 19.38 -11.48 21.93
C THR A 397 18.38 -11.75 20.82
N VAL A 398 18.26 -13.01 20.38
CA VAL A 398 17.37 -13.36 19.26
C VAL A 398 16.40 -14.44 19.67
N VAL A 399 15.12 -14.18 19.43
CA VAL A 399 14.01 -15.07 19.74
C VAL A 399 13.23 -15.30 18.46
N CYS A 400 12.94 -16.55 18.14
CA CYS A 400 12.11 -16.84 16.98
C CYS A 400 11.02 -17.87 17.28
N THR A 401 9.84 -17.67 16.69
CA THR A 401 8.80 -18.70 16.69
C THR A 401 9.06 -19.65 15.54
N ILE A 402 8.93 -20.95 15.78
CA ILE A 402 9.03 -21.94 14.70
C ILE A 402 7.92 -22.98 14.81
N HIS A 403 7.35 -23.31 13.66
CA HIS A 403 6.39 -24.38 13.50
C HIS A 403 7.06 -25.61 12.89
N GLN A 404 7.16 -26.70 13.66
CA GLN A 404 7.67 -28.02 13.24
C GLN A 404 9.00 -27.97 12.43
N PRO A 405 10.13 -27.58 13.06
CA PRO A 405 11.42 -27.52 12.37
C PRO A 405 11.94 -28.90 11.95
N SER A 406 12.77 -28.93 10.89
CA SER A 406 13.65 -30.07 10.60
C SER A 406 14.71 -30.23 11.69
N ILE A 407 15.32 -31.42 11.76
CA ILE A 407 16.36 -31.72 12.76
C ILE A 407 17.51 -30.70 12.67
N ASP A 408 18.01 -30.44 11.46
CA ASP A 408 19.13 -29.49 11.25
C ASP A 408 18.82 -28.08 11.73
N ILE A 409 17.57 -27.62 11.54
CA ILE A 409 17.12 -26.30 12.00
C ILE A 409 16.92 -26.31 13.52
N PHE A 410 16.37 -27.39 14.06
CA PHE A 410 16.10 -27.50 15.49
C PHE A 410 17.39 -27.55 16.31
N GLU A 411 18.43 -28.23 15.83
CA GLU A 411 19.75 -28.29 16.47
C GLU A 411 20.55 -26.99 16.35
N ALA A 412 20.12 -26.03 15.53
CA ALA A 412 20.75 -24.70 15.47
C ALA A 412 20.39 -23.80 16.67
N PHE A 413 19.40 -24.20 17.47
CA PHE A 413 18.92 -23.47 18.65
C PHE A 413 19.75 -23.77 19.89
N ASP A 414 20.01 -22.74 20.68
CA ASP A 414 20.70 -22.88 21.97
C ASP A 414 19.69 -23.23 23.08
N GLU A 415 18.54 -22.55 23.07
CA GLU A 415 17.48 -22.66 24.07
C GLU A 415 16.10 -22.84 23.44
N LEU A 416 15.21 -23.48 24.19
CA LEU A 416 13.83 -23.72 23.82
C LEU A 416 12.91 -23.22 24.93
N LEU A 417 11.91 -22.43 24.55
CA LEU A 417 10.72 -22.09 25.33
C LEU A 417 9.52 -22.80 24.68
N LEU A 418 9.04 -23.87 25.32
CA LEU A 418 7.95 -24.70 24.83
C LEU A 418 6.64 -24.36 25.54
N MET A 419 5.61 -24.04 24.76
CA MET A 419 4.28 -23.70 25.25
C MET A 419 3.25 -24.76 24.85
N LYS A 420 2.30 -25.03 25.76
CA LYS A 420 1.13 -25.86 25.48
C LYS A 420 -0.11 -25.03 25.14
N ARG A 421 -1.15 -25.68 24.63
CA ARG A 421 -2.45 -25.04 24.39
C ARG A 421 -3.00 -24.47 25.69
N GLY A 422 -3.49 -23.23 25.66
CA GLY A 422 -3.91 -22.50 26.86
C GLY A 422 -2.88 -21.50 27.40
N GLY A 423 -1.76 -21.31 26.71
CA GLY A 423 -0.84 -20.21 27.00
C GLY A 423 0.05 -20.41 28.22
N GLN A 424 0.42 -21.66 28.51
CA GLN A 424 1.27 -22.04 29.64
C GLN A 424 2.59 -22.64 29.14
N VAL A 425 3.66 -22.42 29.91
CA VAL A 425 5.00 -22.97 29.63
C VAL A 425 5.11 -24.38 30.21
N ILE A 426 5.68 -25.30 29.43
CA ILE A 426 5.91 -26.69 29.85
C ILE A 426 7.39 -27.08 29.87
N TYR A 427 8.23 -26.31 29.19
CA TYR A 427 9.69 -26.44 29.22
C TYR A 427 10.31 -25.09 28.88
N ALA A 428 11.33 -24.66 29.63
CA ALA A 428 12.18 -23.54 29.25
C ALA A 428 13.61 -23.84 29.64
N GLY A 429 14.51 -24.01 28.67
CA GLY A 429 15.88 -24.36 28.96
C GLY A 429 16.70 -24.72 27.72
N PRO A 430 17.98 -25.08 27.90
CA PRO A 430 18.87 -25.44 26.81
C PRO A 430 18.45 -26.75 26.14
N LEU A 431 18.62 -26.85 24.81
CA LEU A 431 18.38 -28.11 24.08
C LEU A 431 19.48 -29.14 24.36
N GLY A 432 20.74 -28.66 24.41
CA GLY A 432 21.92 -29.52 24.45
C GLY A 432 22.21 -30.19 23.10
N CYS A 433 23.40 -30.77 22.94
CA CYS A 433 23.76 -31.47 21.70
C CYS A 433 22.78 -32.60 21.41
N HIS A 434 22.26 -32.69 20.17
CA HIS A 434 21.27 -33.68 19.76
C HIS A 434 20.01 -33.67 20.65
N SER A 435 19.64 -32.48 21.14
CA SER A 435 18.48 -32.27 22.01
C SER A 435 18.43 -33.13 23.28
N HIS A 436 19.57 -33.64 23.77
CA HIS A 436 19.59 -34.61 24.87
C HIS A 436 18.94 -34.08 26.16
N LYS A 437 19.09 -32.79 26.50
CA LYS A 437 18.52 -32.23 27.75
C LYS A 437 16.99 -32.16 27.70
N LEU A 438 16.45 -31.85 26.53
CA LEU A 438 15.02 -31.86 26.28
C LEU A 438 14.47 -33.29 26.39
N ILE A 439 15.15 -34.25 25.74
CA ILE A 439 14.75 -35.66 25.75
C ILE A 439 14.82 -36.20 27.19
N GLU A 440 15.90 -35.94 27.93
CA GLU A 440 16.05 -36.34 29.34
C GLU A 440 14.95 -35.79 30.24
N TYR A 441 14.52 -34.54 30.04
CA TYR A 441 13.44 -33.91 30.79
C TYR A 441 12.10 -34.65 30.61
N PHE A 442 11.82 -35.12 29.40
CA PHE A 442 10.56 -35.79 29.07
C PHE A 442 10.60 -37.33 29.18
N GLU A 443 11.75 -37.99 28.94
CA GLU A 443 11.86 -39.46 28.85
C GLU A 443 12.24 -40.20 30.12
N ALA A 444 13.32 -39.84 30.83
CA ALA A 444 13.81 -40.69 31.93
C ALA A 444 15.00 -40.10 32.73
N SER A 445 14.98 -40.27 34.06
CA SER A 445 15.82 -41.29 34.76
C SER A 445 16.30 -40.90 36.17
N ARG A 446 16.20 -39.65 36.62
CA ARG A 446 16.44 -39.32 38.04
C ARG A 446 15.45 -38.25 38.53
N THR A 447 14.70 -38.64 39.56
CA THR A 447 13.87 -37.84 40.48
C THR A 447 12.52 -37.23 40.05
N HIS A 448 12.22 -36.85 38.79
CA HIS A 448 10.93 -36.17 38.46
C HIS A 448 10.27 -36.48 37.08
N ALA A 449 10.39 -37.70 36.54
CA ALA A 449 9.81 -38.05 35.24
C ALA A 449 8.27 -38.03 35.23
N VAL A 450 7.66 -37.58 34.12
CA VAL A 450 6.23 -37.77 33.85
C VAL A 450 5.99 -39.24 33.53
N PRO A 451 5.27 -40.01 34.37
CA PRO A 451 5.04 -41.43 34.12
C PRO A 451 4.29 -41.63 32.81
N GLY A 452 4.81 -42.49 31.92
CA GLY A 452 4.09 -42.93 30.72
C GLY A 452 4.38 -42.16 29.42
N VAL A 453 5.29 -41.18 29.41
CA VAL A 453 5.72 -40.54 28.14
C VAL A 453 6.42 -41.56 27.23
N PRO A 454 6.01 -41.72 25.96
CA PRO A 454 6.67 -42.64 25.04
C PRO A 454 8.11 -42.20 24.73
N LYS A 455 9.06 -43.13 24.84
CA LYS A 455 10.44 -42.89 24.40
C LYS A 455 10.50 -42.59 22.90
N ILE A 456 11.37 -41.66 22.53
CA ILE A 456 11.73 -41.30 21.18
C ILE A 456 12.33 -42.52 20.49
N LYS A 457 11.97 -42.70 19.23
CA LYS A 457 12.54 -43.75 18.39
C LYS A 457 13.83 -43.23 17.77
N ASP A 458 14.81 -44.10 17.57
CA ASP A 458 16.05 -43.73 16.88
C ASP A 458 15.74 -43.14 15.49
N GLY A 459 16.39 -42.00 15.19
CA GLY A 459 16.20 -41.26 13.93
C GLY A 459 14.90 -40.44 13.84
N TYR A 460 14.07 -40.43 14.89
CA TYR A 460 12.87 -39.60 14.91
C TYR A 460 13.21 -38.16 15.33
N ASN A 461 12.57 -37.18 14.70
CA ASN A 461 12.85 -35.77 14.96
C ASN A 461 12.40 -35.37 16.38
N PRO A 462 13.31 -34.91 17.26
CA PRO A 462 12.98 -34.48 18.63
C PRO A 462 11.92 -33.38 18.67
N ALA A 463 11.94 -32.46 17.70
CA ALA A 463 10.96 -31.38 17.62
C ALA A 463 9.54 -31.89 17.34
N THR A 464 9.42 -32.87 16.44
CA THR A 464 8.13 -33.51 16.12
C THR A 464 7.64 -34.34 17.29
N TRP A 465 8.55 -35.05 17.96
CA TRP A 465 8.24 -35.84 19.15
C TRP A 465 7.69 -34.98 20.29
N MET A 466 8.39 -33.91 20.67
CA MET A 466 7.96 -33.03 21.77
C MET A 466 6.59 -32.39 21.48
N LEU A 467 6.29 -32.06 20.22
CA LEU A 467 5.01 -31.49 19.83
C LEU A 467 3.86 -32.52 19.87
N ASN A 468 4.15 -33.79 19.59
CA ASN A 468 3.16 -34.86 19.65
C ASN A 468 2.83 -35.25 21.10
N ILE A 469 3.84 -35.31 21.98
CA ILE A 469 3.63 -35.65 23.41
C ILE A 469 2.95 -34.51 24.19
N SER A 470 3.14 -33.25 23.77
CA SER A 470 2.53 -32.07 24.43
C SER A 470 1.10 -31.77 23.97
N THR A 471 0.45 -32.70 23.26
CA THR A 471 -0.94 -32.54 22.84
C THR A 471 -1.91 -32.78 23.99
N PRO A 472 -3.08 -32.09 24.01
CA PRO A 472 -4.09 -32.29 25.06
C PRO A 472 -4.60 -33.72 25.16
N ALA A 473 -4.60 -34.46 24.04
CA ALA A 473 -5.01 -35.86 24.02
C ALA A 473 -4.05 -36.75 24.82
N VAL A 474 -2.75 -36.51 24.70
CA VAL A 474 -1.72 -37.24 25.46
C VAL A 474 -1.74 -36.84 26.93
N GLU A 475 -1.89 -35.53 27.25
CA GLU A 475 -2.10 -35.07 28.63
C GLU A 475 -3.28 -35.79 29.30
N ALA A 476 -4.42 -35.88 28.61
CA ALA A 476 -5.61 -36.57 29.11
C ALA A 476 -5.43 -38.08 29.28
N GLN A 477 -4.69 -38.73 28.38
CA GLN A 477 -4.37 -40.17 28.47
C GLN A 477 -3.44 -40.47 29.65
N LEU A 478 -2.47 -39.60 29.91
CA LEU A 478 -1.52 -39.75 31.01
C LEU A 478 -2.11 -39.28 32.35
N GLY A 479 -3.16 -38.45 32.32
CA GLY A 479 -3.74 -37.85 33.52
C GLY A 479 -2.79 -36.82 34.17
N VAL A 480 -1.95 -36.16 33.38
CA VAL A 480 -0.92 -35.23 33.85
C VAL A 480 -1.07 -33.87 33.17
N ASP A 481 -0.91 -32.80 33.94
CA ASP A 481 -0.73 -31.45 33.41
C ASP A 481 0.78 -31.14 33.32
N PHE A 482 1.31 -30.99 32.09
CA PHE A 482 2.73 -30.69 31.90
C PHE A 482 3.16 -29.32 32.46
N ALA A 483 2.25 -28.35 32.55
CA ALA A 483 2.53 -27.04 33.14
C ALA A 483 2.72 -27.15 34.66
N ASP A 484 1.90 -27.98 35.33
CA ASP A 484 2.08 -28.26 36.76
C ASP A 484 3.39 -28.99 37.04
N VAL A 485 3.75 -29.95 36.18
CA VAL A 485 5.05 -30.65 36.27
C VAL A 485 6.20 -29.66 36.13
N TYR A 486 6.12 -28.76 35.14
CA TYR A 486 7.14 -27.74 34.94
C TYR A 486 7.27 -26.82 36.15
N SER A 487 6.17 -26.30 36.70
CA SER A 487 6.17 -25.41 37.87
C SER A 487 6.84 -26.02 39.11
N LYS A 488 6.77 -27.35 39.27
CA LYS A 488 7.38 -28.09 40.38
C LYS A 488 8.81 -28.56 40.09
N SER A 489 9.29 -28.37 38.87
CA SER A 489 10.61 -28.85 38.43
C SER A 489 11.75 -27.98 38.95
N SER A 490 12.94 -28.56 39.09
CA SER A 490 14.17 -27.81 39.37
C SER A 490 14.53 -26.83 38.24
N LEU A 491 14.10 -27.11 37.00
CA LEU A 491 14.28 -26.23 35.86
C LEU A 491 13.53 -24.91 36.04
N TYR A 492 12.28 -24.97 36.51
CA TYR A 492 11.50 -23.76 36.82
C TYR A 492 12.13 -22.95 37.94
N GLN A 493 12.60 -23.58 39.03
CA GLN A 493 13.28 -22.89 40.13
C GLN A 493 14.53 -22.15 39.64
N ARG A 494 15.37 -22.80 38.83
CA ARG A 494 16.56 -22.20 38.22
C ARG A 494 16.22 -21.04 37.29
N ASN A 495 15.12 -21.16 36.53
CA ASN A 495 14.66 -20.07 35.66
C ASN A 495 14.12 -18.89 36.47
N GLN A 496 13.44 -19.13 37.58
CA GLN A 496 13.00 -18.07 38.48
C GLN A 496 14.16 -17.32 39.13
N GLU A 497 15.23 -18.03 39.52
CA GLU A 497 16.48 -17.41 39.97
C GLU A 497 17.11 -16.55 38.87
N LEU A 498 17.19 -17.06 37.64
CA LEU A 498 17.71 -16.34 36.48
C LEU A 498 16.87 -15.09 36.16
N ILE A 499 15.54 -15.21 36.18
CA ILE A 499 14.63 -14.08 35.97
C ILE A 499 14.87 -13.02 37.04
N LYS A 500 15.00 -13.42 38.32
CA LYS A 500 15.29 -12.51 39.42
C LYS A 500 16.63 -11.79 39.22
N GLU A 501 17.68 -12.52 38.85
CA GLU A 501 19.00 -11.95 38.54
C GLU A 501 18.92 -10.92 37.40
N LEU A 502 18.28 -11.28 36.29
CA LEU A 502 18.16 -10.42 35.11
C LEU A 502 17.16 -9.26 35.30
N SER A 503 16.27 -9.36 36.29
CA SER A 503 15.33 -8.30 36.68
C SER A 503 15.95 -7.33 37.69
N THR A 504 17.10 -7.65 38.27
CA THR A 504 17.84 -6.71 39.12
C THR A 504 18.92 -5.97 38.31
N PRO A 505 18.98 -4.63 38.35
CA PRO A 505 19.98 -3.88 37.62
C PRO A 505 21.36 -4.08 38.25
N ALA A 506 22.36 -4.38 37.42
CA ALA A 506 23.73 -4.54 37.91
C ALA A 506 24.31 -3.17 38.38
N PRO A 507 25.22 -3.17 39.37
CA PRO A 507 25.75 -1.93 39.95
C PRO A 507 26.42 -1.05 38.89
N GLY A 508 25.95 0.19 38.74
CA GLY A 508 26.52 1.18 37.80
C GLY A 508 25.89 1.20 36.40
N LEU A 509 24.97 0.28 36.08
CA LEU A 509 24.15 0.40 34.87
C LEU A 509 23.11 1.51 35.02
N LYS A 510 22.97 2.33 33.96
CA LYS A 510 21.92 3.35 33.86
C LYS A 510 20.76 2.80 33.05
N ASP A 511 19.55 3.22 33.41
CA ASP A 511 18.35 2.92 32.64
C ASP A 511 18.46 3.49 31.21
N LEU A 512 17.85 2.79 30.25
CA LEU A 512 17.83 3.18 28.85
C LEU A 512 16.82 4.32 28.65
N TYR A 513 17.31 5.55 28.81
CA TYR A 513 16.51 6.74 28.58
C TYR A 513 16.67 7.27 27.16
N PHE A 514 15.53 7.44 26.48
CA PHE A 514 15.46 8.08 25.17
C PHE A 514 14.57 9.33 25.27
N PRO A 515 15.02 10.50 24.80
CA PRO A 515 14.26 11.75 24.93
C PRO A 515 13.02 11.80 24.02
N THR A 516 13.01 11.01 22.95
CA THR A 516 11.96 10.99 21.93
C THR A 516 11.63 9.55 21.53
N GLU A 517 10.37 9.32 21.19
CA GLU A 517 9.86 8.05 20.63
C GLU A 517 10.62 7.67 19.34
N PHE A 518 10.80 8.64 18.43
CA PHE A 518 11.51 8.45 17.16
C PHE A 518 12.98 8.91 17.26
N SER A 519 13.87 8.25 16.53
CA SER A 519 15.31 8.58 16.50
C SER A 519 15.63 9.87 15.73
N GLN A 520 14.80 10.23 14.75
CA GLN A 520 15.02 11.39 13.88
C GLN A 520 13.96 12.49 14.09
N SER A 521 14.31 13.73 13.78
CA SER A 521 13.39 14.88 13.83
C SER A 521 12.28 14.78 12.78
N PHE A 522 11.17 15.48 12.99
CA PHE A 522 10.03 15.50 12.07
C PHE A 522 10.42 15.90 10.64
N THR A 523 11.29 16.91 10.49
CA THR A 523 11.73 17.39 9.17
C THR A 523 12.58 16.36 8.45
N THR A 524 13.47 15.68 9.16
CA THR A 524 14.27 14.57 8.61
C THR A 524 13.39 13.38 8.22
N GLN A 525 12.36 13.07 9.02
CA GLN A 525 11.36 12.06 8.66
C GLN A 525 10.64 12.41 7.36
N CYS A 526 10.20 13.66 7.19
CA CYS A 526 9.57 14.13 5.95
C CYS A 526 10.50 14.01 4.74
N MET A 527 11.77 14.42 4.87
CA MET A 527 12.77 14.33 3.80
C MET A 527 13.03 12.88 3.39
N ALA A 528 13.21 11.98 4.35
CA ALA A 528 13.44 10.57 4.07
C ALA A 528 12.20 9.93 3.39
N CYS A 529 11.00 10.20 3.89
CA CYS A 529 9.76 9.70 3.28
C CYS A 529 9.60 10.23 1.85
N PHE A 530 9.87 11.52 1.62
CA PHE A 530 9.82 12.10 0.28
C PHE A 530 10.85 11.48 -0.66
N TRP A 531 12.07 11.22 -0.18
CA TRP A 531 13.10 10.53 -0.95
C TRP A 531 12.66 9.13 -1.38
N LYS A 532 12.09 8.33 -0.47
CA LYS A 532 11.54 7.00 -0.81
C LYS A 532 10.44 7.12 -1.87
N GLN A 533 9.50 8.04 -1.65
CA GLN A 533 8.37 8.20 -2.57
C GLN A 533 8.79 8.72 -3.95
N HIS A 534 9.80 9.59 -4.01
CA HIS A 534 10.37 10.05 -5.28
C HIS A 534 10.88 8.88 -6.13
N TRP A 535 11.69 7.98 -5.55
CA TRP A 535 12.22 6.82 -6.28
C TRP A 535 11.12 5.81 -6.63
N SER A 536 10.19 5.57 -5.71
CA SER A 536 9.07 4.65 -5.94
C SER A 536 8.21 5.10 -7.13
N TYR A 537 7.88 6.39 -7.20
CA TYR A 537 7.12 6.97 -8.30
C TYR A 537 7.90 7.00 -9.62
N TRP A 538 9.17 7.42 -9.57
CA TRP A 538 10.02 7.49 -10.75
C TRP A 538 10.21 6.10 -11.40
N ARG A 539 10.38 5.06 -10.59
CA ARG A 539 10.58 3.67 -11.05
C ARG A 539 9.29 2.89 -11.24
N ASN A 540 8.14 3.55 -11.19
CA ASN A 540 6.85 2.96 -11.55
C ASN A 540 6.33 3.54 -12.89
N PRO A 541 6.90 3.10 -14.04
CA PRO A 541 6.46 3.58 -15.35
C PRO A 541 5.04 3.13 -15.68
N GLN A 542 4.59 1.98 -15.15
CA GLN A 542 3.21 1.50 -15.37
C GLN A 542 2.17 2.48 -14.83
N TYR A 543 2.50 3.21 -13.76
CA TYR A 543 1.65 4.29 -13.30
C TYR A 543 1.88 5.59 -14.06
N ASN A 544 3.09 6.16 -13.95
CA ASN A 544 3.33 7.52 -14.40
C ASN A 544 3.40 7.64 -15.93
N ALA A 545 4.06 6.72 -16.63
CA ALA A 545 4.16 6.81 -18.09
C ALA A 545 2.78 6.62 -18.75
N ILE A 546 1.98 5.70 -18.24
CA ILE A 546 0.61 5.45 -18.74
C ILE A 546 -0.30 6.64 -18.44
N ARG A 547 -0.18 7.22 -17.24
CA ARG A 547 -0.89 8.44 -16.86
C ARG A 547 -0.57 9.60 -17.80
N PHE A 548 0.69 9.87 -18.11
CA PHE A 548 1.07 10.92 -19.06
C PHE A 548 0.63 10.61 -20.49
N PHE A 549 0.84 9.38 -20.96
CA PHE A 549 0.41 8.94 -22.28
C PHE A 549 -1.10 9.15 -22.47
N LEU A 550 -1.92 8.69 -21.54
CA LEU A 550 -3.37 8.84 -21.63
C LEU A 550 -3.81 10.30 -21.48
N THR A 551 -3.10 11.11 -20.71
CA THR A 551 -3.36 12.55 -20.63
C THR A 551 -3.18 13.23 -21.99
N ILE A 552 -2.10 12.89 -22.70
CA ILE A 552 -1.82 13.41 -24.04
C ILE A 552 -2.91 12.96 -25.02
N VAL A 553 -3.24 11.66 -25.03
CA VAL A 553 -4.28 11.10 -25.90
C VAL A 553 -5.65 11.75 -25.64
N ILE A 554 -6.06 11.88 -24.38
CA ILE A 554 -7.32 12.53 -23.99
C ILE A 554 -7.30 14.02 -24.35
N GLY A 555 -6.17 14.71 -24.14
CA GLY A 555 -5.99 16.11 -24.50
C GLY A 555 -6.17 16.35 -25.98
N PHE A 556 -5.51 15.54 -26.83
CA PHE A 556 -5.66 15.61 -28.27
C PHE A 556 -7.08 15.24 -28.72
N LEU A 557 -7.69 14.21 -28.13
CA LEU A 557 -9.07 13.82 -28.45
C LEU A 557 -10.03 14.99 -28.21
N PHE A 558 -9.99 15.61 -27.03
CA PHE A 558 -10.84 16.77 -26.74
C PHE A 558 -10.48 17.99 -27.58
N GLY A 559 -9.19 18.25 -27.81
CA GLY A 559 -8.74 19.34 -28.67
C GLY A 559 -9.22 19.20 -30.12
N LEU A 560 -9.24 17.98 -30.68
CA LEU A 560 -9.77 17.71 -32.02
C LEU A 560 -11.29 17.87 -32.07
N ILE A 561 -11.98 17.39 -31.05
CA ILE A 561 -13.44 17.43 -30.97
C ILE A 561 -13.95 18.88 -30.85
N PHE A 562 -13.27 19.70 -30.04
CA PHE A 562 -13.62 21.10 -29.78
C PHE A 562 -12.73 22.09 -30.55
N TRP A 563 -12.20 21.67 -31.70
CA TRP A 563 -11.25 22.44 -32.50
C TRP A 563 -11.77 23.84 -32.86
N GLN A 564 -11.07 24.86 -32.37
CA GLN A 564 -11.34 26.29 -32.61
C GLN A 564 -12.74 26.76 -32.19
N LYS A 565 -13.39 26.11 -31.22
CA LYS A 565 -14.71 26.54 -30.69
C LYS A 565 -14.64 27.57 -29.55
N GLY A 566 -13.45 27.97 -29.11
CA GLY A 566 -13.26 28.86 -27.94
C GLY A 566 -13.82 30.28 -28.08
N ASP A 567 -13.92 30.79 -29.31
CA ASP A 567 -14.44 32.13 -29.60
C ASP A 567 -15.89 32.15 -30.12
N GLU A 568 -16.46 31.00 -30.47
CA GLU A 568 -17.84 30.84 -30.93
C GLU A 568 -18.81 30.91 -29.74
N THR A 569 -19.25 32.12 -29.39
CA THR A 569 -20.19 32.36 -28.25
C THR A 569 -21.47 33.08 -28.68
N ALA A 570 -21.71 33.22 -29.98
CA ALA A 570 -22.81 34.02 -30.52
C ALA A 570 -24.19 33.35 -30.37
N LYS A 571 -24.25 32.01 -30.39
CA LYS A 571 -25.49 31.25 -30.20
C LYS A 571 -25.49 30.53 -28.86
N GLN A 572 -26.68 30.36 -28.28
CA GLN A 572 -26.86 29.58 -27.05
C GLN A 572 -26.25 28.17 -27.14
N GLN A 573 -26.42 27.49 -28.29
CA GLN A 573 -25.89 26.15 -28.48
C GLN A 573 -24.35 26.12 -28.47
N ASP A 574 -23.69 27.15 -29.02
CA ASP A 574 -22.23 27.24 -29.05
C ASP A 574 -21.67 27.43 -27.63
N LEU A 575 -22.34 28.27 -26.82
CA LEU A 575 -22.01 28.43 -25.40
C LEU A 575 -22.18 27.11 -24.62
N PHE A 576 -23.26 26.36 -24.85
CA PHE A 576 -23.45 25.05 -24.22
C PHE A 576 -22.41 24.02 -24.65
N ASN A 577 -22.03 24.01 -25.93
CA ASN A 577 -20.95 23.17 -26.45
C ASN A 577 -19.62 23.51 -25.76
N LEU A 578 -19.32 24.80 -25.54
CA LEU A 578 -18.11 25.26 -24.85
C LEU A 578 -18.09 24.88 -23.36
N VAL A 579 -19.20 25.12 -22.65
CA VAL A 579 -19.32 24.72 -21.23
C VAL A 579 -19.25 23.20 -21.10
N GLY A 580 -19.87 22.46 -22.02
CA GLY A 580 -19.80 21.00 -22.10
C GLY A 580 -18.38 20.49 -22.36
N ALA A 581 -17.60 21.20 -23.17
CA ALA A 581 -16.18 20.90 -23.39
C ALA A 581 -15.36 21.02 -22.10
N ILE A 582 -15.52 22.14 -21.39
CA ILE A 582 -14.83 22.40 -20.12
C ILE A 582 -15.24 21.36 -19.07
N TYR A 583 -16.54 21.10 -18.91
CA TYR A 583 -17.06 20.07 -18.01
C TYR A 583 -16.45 18.69 -18.30
N SER A 584 -16.44 18.28 -19.57
CA SER A 584 -15.92 16.97 -19.97
C SER A 584 -14.42 16.86 -19.72
N ALA A 585 -13.65 17.87 -20.10
CA ALA A 585 -12.20 17.90 -19.89
C ALA A 585 -11.83 17.78 -18.40
N VAL A 586 -12.57 18.47 -17.53
CA VAL A 586 -12.38 18.44 -16.07
C VAL A 586 -12.78 17.08 -15.49
N PHE A 587 -14.02 16.66 -15.72
CA PHE A 587 -14.58 15.53 -14.98
C PHE A 587 -13.93 14.20 -15.37
N PHE A 588 -13.63 14.00 -16.66
CA PHE A 588 -13.09 12.73 -17.13
C PHE A 588 -11.64 12.50 -16.67
N LEU A 589 -10.76 13.48 -16.87
CA LEU A 589 -9.37 13.33 -16.45
C LEU A 589 -9.26 13.31 -14.91
N GLY A 590 -10.08 14.11 -14.22
CA GLY A 590 -10.19 14.08 -12.76
C GLY A 590 -10.63 12.73 -12.21
N ALA A 591 -11.69 12.14 -12.77
CA ALA A 591 -12.18 10.81 -12.38
C ALA A 591 -11.13 9.71 -12.66
N SER A 592 -10.42 9.80 -13.78
CA SER A 592 -9.33 8.88 -14.13
C SER A 592 -8.17 8.92 -13.13
N ASN A 593 -7.74 10.13 -12.75
CA ASN A 593 -6.71 10.33 -11.72
C ASN A 593 -7.15 9.74 -10.37
N THR A 594 -8.41 9.95 -9.99
CA THR A 594 -8.98 9.41 -8.74
C THR A 594 -8.95 7.88 -8.69
N ASN A 595 -9.27 7.21 -9.81
CA ASN A 595 -9.31 5.75 -9.87
C ASN A 595 -7.89 5.13 -9.89
N SER A 596 -6.98 5.71 -10.68
CA SER A 596 -5.62 5.18 -10.85
C SER A 596 -4.75 5.27 -9.59
N VAL A 597 -4.94 6.31 -8.75
CA VAL A 597 -4.16 6.47 -7.51
C VAL A 597 -4.52 5.43 -6.44
N GLN A 598 -5.73 4.86 -6.47
CA GLN A 598 -6.21 3.98 -5.40
C GLN A 598 -5.35 2.72 -5.21
N SER A 599 -4.94 2.09 -6.31
CA SER A 599 -4.13 0.87 -6.26
C SER A 599 -2.76 1.12 -5.64
N ILE A 600 -2.17 2.29 -5.89
CA ILE A 600 -0.83 2.63 -5.40
C ILE A 600 -0.86 2.94 -3.93
N VAL A 601 -1.84 3.76 -3.51
CA VAL A 601 -2.05 4.07 -2.10
C VAL A 601 -2.35 2.81 -1.30
N ALA A 602 -3.08 1.86 -1.86
CA ALA A 602 -3.39 0.61 -1.18
C ALA A 602 -2.15 -0.26 -0.94
N ILE A 603 -1.25 -0.36 -1.92
CA ILE A 603 0.04 -1.08 -1.79
C ILE A 603 0.93 -0.37 -0.77
N GLU A 604 1.12 0.94 -0.89
CA GLU A 604 1.98 1.70 0.03
C GLU A 604 1.41 1.76 1.47
N ARG A 605 0.08 1.65 1.63
CA ARG A 605 -0.56 1.59 2.96
C ARG A 605 -0.17 0.33 3.74
N THR A 606 -0.02 -0.83 3.08
CA THR A 606 0.38 -2.05 3.79
C THR A 606 1.83 -1.95 4.28
N VAL A 607 2.71 -1.35 3.46
CA VAL A 607 4.09 -1.04 3.82
C VAL A 607 4.13 -0.04 4.97
N PHE A 608 3.33 1.03 4.90
CA PHE A 608 3.21 2.03 5.95
C PHE A 608 2.85 1.42 7.31
N TYR A 609 1.92 0.47 7.37
CA TYR A 609 1.56 -0.18 8.64
C TYR A 609 2.73 -0.94 9.28
N ARG A 610 3.55 -1.61 8.47
CA ARG A 610 4.76 -2.28 8.95
C ARG A 610 5.80 -1.27 9.44
N GLU A 611 6.10 -0.25 8.63
CA GLU A 611 7.08 0.79 8.97
C GLU A 611 6.69 1.58 10.23
N ARG A 612 5.38 1.84 10.41
CA ARG A 612 4.83 2.44 11.62
C ARG A 612 4.98 1.51 12.84
N ALA A 613 4.70 0.22 12.68
CA ALA A 613 4.85 -0.75 13.77
C ALA A 613 6.33 -0.93 14.20
N ALA A 614 7.27 -0.72 13.29
CA ALA A 614 8.71 -0.71 13.56
C ALA A 614 9.24 0.63 14.15
N GLY A 615 8.38 1.63 14.36
CA GLY A 615 8.76 2.91 14.95
C GLY A 615 9.66 3.77 14.04
N MET A 616 9.54 3.65 12.71
CA MET A 616 10.42 4.38 11.78
C MET A 616 10.12 5.88 11.73
N TYR A 617 8.83 6.27 11.74
CA TYR A 617 8.39 7.65 11.64
C TYR A 617 6.95 7.82 12.12
N SER A 618 6.56 9.06 12.38
CA SER A 618 5.18 9.41 12.71
C SER A 618 4.26 9.39 11.47
N PRO A 619 2.93 9.22 11.59
CA PRO A 619 2.03 9.13 10.43
C PRO A 619 2.01 10.36 9.50
N LEU A 620 2.27 11.55 10.05
CA LEU A 620 2.15 12.81 9.31
C LEU A 620 3.25 13.01 8.24
N PRO A 621 4.55 12.81 8.52
CA PRO A 621 5.61 12.83 7.51
C PRO A 621 5.33 11.97 6.29
N TYR A 622 4.77 10.78 6.48
CA TYR A 622 4.36 9.90 5.38
C TYR A 622 3.25 10.55 4.55
N ALA A 623 2.20 11.06 5.20
CA ALA A 623 1.08 11.70 4.50
C ALA A 623 1.55 12.94 3.70
N PHE A 624 2.40 13.78 4.28
CA PHE A 624 2.99 14.93 3.59
C PHE A 624 3.84 14.52 2.40
N ALA A 625 4.76 13.56 2.56
CA ALA A 625 5.63 13.09 1.49
C ALA A 625 4.85 12.52 0.31
N HIS A 626 3.83 11.70 0.60
CA HIS A 626 3.01 11.05 -0.42
C HIS A 626 2.17 12.07 -1.21
N VAL A 627 1.57 13.04 -0.53
CA VAL A 627 0.78 14.10 -1.17
C VAL A 627 1.67 15.06 -1.95
N ALA A 628 2.87 15.38 -1.44
CA ALA A 628 3.82 16.25 -2.12
C ALA A 628 4.29 15.65 -3.45
N ILE A 629 4.65 14.35 -3.47
CA ILE A 629 5.08 13.71 -4.72
C ILE A 629 3.94 13.65 -5.75
N GLU A 630 2.72 13.32 -5.32
CA GLU A 630 1.55 13.33 -6.20
C GLU A 630 1.31 14.71 -6.79
N THR A 631 1.38 15.75 -5.96
CA THR A 631 1.17 17.13 -6.40
C THR A 631 2.15 17.54 -7.51
N ILE A 632 3.42 17.10 -7.43
CA ILE A 632 4.43 17.38 -8.47
C ILE A 632 4.05 16.71 -9.80
N TYR A 633 3.73 15.41 -9.78
CA TYR A 633 3.35 14.69 -11.00
C TYR A 633 2.02 15.19 -11.58
N VAL A 634 1.03 15.49 -10.72
CA VAL A 634 -0.24 16.14 -11.12
C VAL A 634 0.03 17.48 -11.78
N ALA A 635 0.95 18.30 -11.24
CA ALA A 635 1.26 19.61 -11.80
C ALA A 635 1.83 19.51 -13.22
N ILE A 636 2.79 18.61 -13.43
CA ILE A 636 3.37 18.35 -14.76
C ILE A 636 2.28 17.83 -15.71
N GLN A 637 1.45 16.88 -15.26
CA GLN A 637 0.34 16.32 -16.05
C GLN A 637 -0.64 17.43 -16.47
N THR A 638 -1.03 18.28 -15.52
CA THR A 638 -1.97 19.39 -15.75
C THR A 638 -1.39 20.38 -16.74
N PHE A 639 -0.10 20.69 -16.63
CA PHE A 639 0.56 21.65 -17.52
C PHE A 639 0.55 21.17 -18.97
N VAL A 640 0.95 19.91 -19.20
CA VAL A 640 0.89 19.27 -20.53
C VAL A 640 -0.54 19.26 -21.07
N TYR A 641 -1.51 18.84 -20.25
CA TYR A 641 -2.92 18.79 -20.64
C TYR A 641 -3.48 20.17 -21.01
N THR A 642 -3.16 21.18 -20.19
CA THR A 642 -3.64 22.55 -20.36
C THR A 642 -3.07 23.17 -21.63
N ILE A 643 -1.79 22.97 -21.93
CA ILE A 643 -1.19 23.48 -23.19
C ILE A 643 -1.91 22.93 -24.41
N ILE A 644 -2.16 21.61 -24.43
CA ILE A 644 -2.82 20.94 -25.56
C ILE A 644 -4.25 21.46 -25.71
N LEU A 645 -5.04 21.40 -24.63
CA LEU A 645 -6.44 21.82 -24.67
C LEU A 645 -6.60 23.29 -24.99
N TYR A 646 -5.86 24.17 -24.31
CA TYR A 646 -6.03 25.61 -24.44
C TYR A 646 -5.72 26.07 -25.87
N SER A 647 -4.67 25.51 -26.46
CA SER A 647 -4.24 25.82 -27.82
C SER A 647 -5.22 25.28 -28.87
N MET A 648 -5.71 24.03 -28.72
CA MET A 648 -6.58 23.40 -29.72
C MET A 648 -8.03 23.88 -29.66
N ILE A 649 -8.56 24.17 -28.47
CA ILE A 649 -9.89 24.78 -28.32
C ILE A 649 -9.90 26.21 -28.91
N GLY A 650 -8.75 26.88 -28.91
CA GLY A 650 -8.60 28.23 -29.45
C GLY A 650 -9.09 29.30 -28.48
N PHE A 651 -8.74 29.18 -27.19
CA PHE A 651 -8.99 30.26 -26.23
C PHE A 651 -8.07 31.46 -26.48
N GLN A 652 -8.49 32.64 -26.01
CA GLN A 652 -7.72 33.87 -26.14
C GLN A 652 -6.35 33.74 -25.47
N LEU A 653 -5.25 33.94 -26.21
CA LEU A 653 -3.86 33.76 -25.74
C LEU A 653 -3.37 34.91 -24.83
N THR A 654 -4.12 35.24 -23.78
CA THR A 654 -3.70 36.18 -22.75
C THR A 654 -3.09 35.44 -21.56
N ALA A 655 -1.90 35.85 -21.12
CA ALA A 655 -1.19 35.21 -20.01
C ALA A 655 -2.05 35.08 -18.73
N ALA A 656 -2.84 36.12 -18.41
CA ALA A 656 -3.73 36.09 -17.25
C ALA A 656 -4.82 35.01 -17.36
N LYS A 657 -5.51 34.90 -18.50
CA LYS A 657 -6.57 33.89 -18.71
C LYS A 657 -6.01 32.47 -18.69
N PHE A 658 -4.82 32.28 -19.27
CA PHE A 658 -4.12 31.00 -19.23
C PHE A 658 -3.72 30.60 -17.81
N LEU A 659 -3.14 31.51 -17.01
CA LEU A 659 -2.73 31.22 -15.64
C LEU A 659 -3.93 30.90 -14.73
N TRP A 660 -5.03 31.63 -14.88
CA TRP A 660 -6.27 31.32 -14.17
C TRP A 660 -6.85 29.96 -14.57
N PHE A 661 -6.86 29.64 -15.86
CA PHE A 661 -7.30 28.33 -16.36
C PHE A 661 -6.44 27.21 -15.80
N TYR A 662 -5.10 27.36 -15.86
CA TYR A 662 -4.15 26.40 -15.30
C TYR A 662 -4.33 26.22 -13.79
N TYR A 663 -4.51 27.32 -13.04
CA TYR A 663 -4.72 27.28 -11.59
C TYR A 663 -5.96 26.44 -11.20
N TYR A 664 -7.10 26.70 -11.84
CA TYR A 664 -8.33 25.94 -11.57
C TYR A 664 -8.21 24.48 -11.98
N MET A 665 -7.61 24.20 -13.14
CA MET A 665 -7.34 22.82 -13.58
C MET A 665 -6.38 22.08 -12.62
N LEU A 666 -5.34 22.76 -12.14
CA LEU A 666 -4.34 22.20 -11.24
C LEU A 666 -4.95 21.82 -9.90
N LEU A 667 -5.61 22.77 -9.23
CA LEU A 667 -6.26 22.49 -7.95
C LEU A 667 -7.36 21.44 -8.09
N CYS A 668 -8.05 21.44 -9.24
CA CYS A 668 -9.01 20.41 -9.56
C CYS A 668 -8.41 19.01 -9.55
N PHE A 669 -7.36 18.78 -10.33
CA PHE A 669 -6.73 17.47 -10.39
C PHE A 669 -6.00 17.09 -9.10
N ILE A 670 -5.55 18.06 -8.31
CA ILE A 670 -5.01 17.79 -6.96
C ILE A 670 -6.12 17.27 -6.05
N TYR A 671 -7.26 17.96 -5.93
CA TYR A 671 -8.33 17.49 -5.03
C TYR A 671 -8.92 16.15 -5.49
N PHE A 672 -9.02 15.89 -6.81
CA PHE A 672 -9.49 14.59 -7.32
C PHE A 672 -8.54 13.45 -6.91
N THR A 673 -7.23 13.67 -7.08
CA THR A 673 -6.21 12.71 -6.63
C THR A 673 -6.29 12.49 -5.11
N MET A 674 -6.34 13.57 -4.33
CA MET A 674 -6.46 13.50 -2.87
C MET A 674 -7.74 12.80 -2.41
N TYR A 675 -8.86 13.00 -3.11
CA TYR A 675 -10.11 12.30 -2.85
C TYR A 675 -9.94 10.78 -3.03
N GLY A 676 -9.26 10.35 -4.10
CA GLY A 676 -8.93 8.93 -4.32
C GLY A 676 -8.08 8.36 -3.19
N MET A 677 -7.06 9.09 -2.74
CA MET A 677 -6.20 8.72 -1.61
C MET A 677 -6.99 8.62 -0.29
N MET A 678 -7.85 9.61 -0.02
CA MET A 678 -8.70 9.70 1.17
C MET A 678 -9.64 8.50 1.27
N VAL A 679 -10.31 8.13 0.18
CA VAL A 679 -11.27 7.02 0.18
C VAL A 679 -10.58 5.68 0.46
N VAL A 680 -9.36 5.46 -0.04
CA VAL A 680 -8.56 4.27 0.31
C VAL A 680 -8.11 4.30 1.77
N ALA A 681 -7.78 5.46 2.32
CA ALA A 681 -7.42 5.59 3.73
C ALA A 681 -8.61 5.34 4.68
N LEU A 682 -9.85 5.61 4.23
CA LEU A 682 -11.07 5.43 5.03
C LEU A 682 -11.71 4.04 4.91
N THR A 683 -11.28 3.21 3.94
CA THR A 683 -11.92 1.93 3.64
C THR A 683 -10.96 0.75 3.79
N PRO A 684 -11.44 -0.44 4.19
CA PRO A 684 -10.56 -1.59 4.43
C PRO A 684 -9.96 -2.16 3.14
N SER A 685 -10.71 -2.16 2.03
CA SER A 685 -10.30 -2.76 0.76
C SER A 685 -10.48 -1.81 -0.41
N VAL A 686 -9.68 -2.02 -1.46
CA VAL A 686 -9.73 -1.20 -2.69
C VAL A 686 -11.09 -1.30 -3.37
N GLN A 687 -11.74 -2.46 -3.31
CA GLN A 687 -13.07 -2.66 -3.90
C GLN A 687 -14.14 -1.82 -3.20
N VAL A 688 -14.12 -1.75 -1.87
CA VAL A 688 -15.05 -0.89 -1.11
C VAL A 688 -14.74 0.58 -1.40
N ALA A 689 -13.45 0.93 -1.48
CA ALA A 689 -13.00 2.27 -1.86
C ALA A 689 -13.56 2.69 -3.23
N ALA A 690 -13.53 1.81 -4.23
CA ALA A 690 -14.04 2.08 -5.57
C ALA A 690 -15.57 2.31 -5.58
N ILE A 691 -16.33 1.57 -4.78
CA ILE A 691 -17.79 1.73 -4.66
C ILE A 691 -18.14 3.10 -4.04
N VAL A 692 -17.51 3.44 -2.92
CA VAL A 692 -17.72 4.74 -2.24
C VAL A 692 -17.32 5.89 -3.16
N MET A 693 -16.19 5.75 -3.85
CA MET A 693 -15.72 6.71 -4.85
C MET A 693 -16.76 6.92 -5.95
N ALA A 694 -17.25 5.85 -6.57
CA ALA A 694 -18.22 5.93 -7.67
C ALA A 694 -19.54 6.58 -7.25
N PHE A 695 -20.01 6.32 -6.02
CA PHE A 695 -21.19 6.96 -5.45
C PHE A 695 -21.04 8.48 -5.41
N PHE A 696 -20.02 9.00 -4.74
CA PHE A 696 -19.82 10.45 -4.63
C PHE A 696 -19.43 11.12 -5.95
N LEU A 697 -18.65 10.45 -6.82
CA LEU A 697 -18.37 10.97 -8.16
C LEU A 697 -19.66 11.15 -8.95
N SER A 698 -20.64 10.24 -8.82
CA SER A 698 -21.94 10.37 -9.47
C SER A 698 -22.73 11.58 -8.95
N PHE A 699 -22.67 11.86 -7.65
CA PHE A 699 -23.27 13.07 -7.08
C PHE A 699 -22.55 14.34 -7.54
N TRP A 700 -21.22 14.37 -7.53
CA TRP A 700 -20.46 15.50 -8.04
C TRP A 700 -20.75 15.75 -9.52
N ASN A 701 -20.97 14.67 -10.29
CA ASN A 701 -21.35 14.77 -11.68
C ASN A 701 -22.72 15.48 -11.83
N LEU A 702 -23.73 15.00 -11.11
CA LEU A 702 -25.10 15.50 -11.18
C LEU A 702 -25.22 16.97 -10.77
N PHE A 703 -24.52 17.36 -9.71
CA PHE A 703 -24.59 18.70 -9.12
C PHE A 703 -23.44 19.63 -9.56
N SER A 704 -22.71 19.26 -10.60
CA SER A 704 -21.58 20.04 -11.16
C SER A 704 -22.01 21.39 -11.77
N GLY A 705 -23.30 21.62 -12.01
CA GLY A 705 -23.82 22.86 -12.60
C GLY A 705 -23.91 22.86 -14.12
N PHE A 706 -23.39 21.82 -14.80
CA PHE A 706 -23.58 21.62 -16.24
C PHE A 706 -24.84 20.80 -16.56
N LEU A 707 -24.98 19.61 -15.95
CA LEU A 707 -26.14 18.73 -16.16
C LEU A 707 -27.44 19.37 -15.65
N ILE A 708 -27.39 19.94 -14.45
CA ILE A 708 -28.49 20.72 -13.85
C ILE A 708 -27.91 22.07 -13.41
N PRO A 709 -28.28 23.17 -14.09
CA PRO A 709 -27.86 24.51 -13.70
C PRO A 709 -28.35 24.87 -12.28
N ARG A 710 -27.54 25.61 -11.52
CA ARG A 710 -27.81 25.95 -10.11
C ARG A 710 -29.22 26.50 -9.85
N PRO A 711 -29.76 27.44 -10.66
CA PRO A 711 -31.09 28.00 -10.42
C PRO A 711 -32.23 26.98 -10.57
N GLN A 712 -32.04 25.96 -11.41
CA GLN A 712 -33.04 24.90 -11.68
C GLN A 712 -33.05 23.80 -10.61
N ILE A 713 -32.02 23.74 -9.75
CA ILE A 713 -31.98 22.78 -8.64
C ILE A 713 -33.07 23.17 -7.62
N PRO A 714 -33.91 22.21 -7.17
CA PRO A 714 -34.89 22.43 -6.12
C PRO A 714 -34.25 23.06 -4.87
N VAL A 715 -34.97 24.00 -4.23
CA VAL A 715 -34.42 24.84 -3.15
C VAL A 715 -33.78 24.00 -2.03
N TRP A 716 -34.40 22.87 -1.66
CA TRP A 716 -33.90 21.98 -0.59
C TRP A 716 -32.63 21.19 -0.97
N TRP A 717 -32.30 21.05 -2.26
CA TRP A 717 -31.05 20.40 -2.73
C TRP A 717 -29.95 21.40 -3.11
N ARG A 718 -30.25 22.70 -3.15
CA ARG A 718 -29.33 23.74 -3.64
C ARG A 718 -28.07 23.89 -2.79
N TRP A 719 -28.09 23.50 -1.51
CA TRP A 719 -26.90 23.51 -0.65
C TRP A 719 -25.81 22.57 -1.16
N TYR A 720 -26.18 21.43 -1.76
CA TYR A 720 -25.23 20.42 -2.21
C TYR A 720 -24.40 20.89 -3.41
N TYR A 721 -24.95 21.79 -4.24
CA TYR A 721 -24.18 22.46 -5.29
C TYR A 721 -22.91 23.11 -4.73
N TRP A 722 -23.03 23.80 -3.59
CA TRP A 722 -21.87 24.43 -2.92
C TRP A 722 -20.98 23.43 -2.19
N ALA A 723 -21.49 22.26 -1.85
CA ALA A 723 -20.71 21.15 -1.31
C ALA A 723 -19.98 20.33 -2.39
N SER A 724 -20.27 20.54 -3.68
CA SER A 724 -19.61 19.84 -4.77
C SER A 724 -18.35 20.58 -5.22
N PRO A 725 -17.13 20.01 -5.10
CA PRO A 725 -15.90 20.67 -5.53
C PRO A 725 -15.88 20.93 -7.04
N VAL A 726 -16.47 20.03 -7.84
CA VAL A 726 -16.54 20.16 -9.30
C VAL A 726 -17.38 21.36 -9.74
N ALA A 727 -18.42 21.71 -8.98
CA ALA A 727 -19.26 22.87 -9.27
C ALA A 727 -18.45 24.17 -9.21
N TRP A 728 -17.57 24.31 -8.22
CA TRP A 728 -16.66 25.44 -8.10
C TRP A 728 -15.68 25.49 -9.28
N THR A 729 -15.17 24.34 -9.72
CA THR A 729 -14.22 24.26 -10.85
C THR A 729 -14.85 24.72 -12.15
N ILE A 730 -16.05 24.22 -12.49
CA ILE A 730 -16.74 24.61 -13.73
C ILE A 730 -17.11 26.09 -13.68
N TYR A 731 -17.60 26.58 -12.53
CA TYR A 731 -17.87 28.00 -12.34
C TYR A 731 -16.59 28.82 -12.64
N GLY A 732 -15.47 28.52 -11.98
CA GLY A 732 -14.21 29.24 -12.16
C GLY A 732 -13.69 29.20 -13.60
N LEU A 733 -13.71 28.04 -14.25
CA LEU A 733 -13.23 27.89 -15.63
C LEU A 733 -14.13 28.63 -16.64
N VAL A 734 -15.45 28.56 -16.51
CA VAL A 734 -16.37 29.25 -17.44
C VAL A 734 -16.28 30.77 -17.26
N THR A 735 -16.25 31.25 -16.03
CA THR A 735 -16.21 32.69 -15.74
C THR A 735 -14.88 33.35 -16.08
N THR A 736 -13.76 32.62 -16.04
CA THR A 736 -12.45 33.14 -16.48
C THR A 736 -12.34 33.25 -18.00
N GLN A 737 -12.96 32.34 -18.76
CA GLN A 737 -12.86 32.35 -20.23
C GLN A 737 -13.89 33.26 -20.90
N VAL A 738 -15.12 33.29 -20.36
CA VAL A 738 -16.28 33.91 -21.02
C VAL A 738 -16.92 35.02 -20.17
N GLY A 739 -16.70 35.02 -18.85
CA GLY A 739 -17.40 35.91 -17.91
C GLY A 739 -17.03 37.40 -18.03
N ASP A 740 -15.90 37.73 -18.64
CA ASP A 740 -15.45 39.11 -18.88
C ASP A 740 -15.91 39.67 -20.24
N LYS A 741 -16.30 38.82 -21.20
CA LYS A 741 -16.71 39.21 -22.56
C LYS A 741 -18.03 40.01 -22.55
N ASN A 742 -18.02 41.19 -23.17
CA ASN A 742 -19.22 42.00 -23.45
C ASN A 742 -19.78 41.63 -24.82
N ALA A 743 -20.27 40.40 -24.97
CA ALA A 743 -20.85 39.90 -26.21
C ALA A 743 -22.36 39.64 -26.04
N ASP A 744 -23.08 39.73 -27.15
CA ASP A 744 -24.51 39.44 -27.22
C ASP A 744 -24.73 37.97 -27.66
N LEU A 745 -25.70 37.32 -27.02
CA LEU A 745 -26.06 35.92 -27.23
C LEU A 745 -27.46 35.82 -27.86
N VAL A 746 -27.59 35.08 -28.95
CA VAL A 746 -28.89 34.80 -29.58
C VAL A 746 -29.52 33.54 -28.98
N ILE A 747 -30.72 33.70 -28.42
CA ILE A 747 -31.51 32.65 -27.78
C ILE A 747 -32.68 32.26 -28.71
N PRO A 748 -32.81 30.98 -29.11
CA PRO A 748 -33.94 30.51 -29.90
C PRO A 748 -35.27 30.82 -29.19
N GLY A 749 -36.14 31.58 -29.86
CA GLY A 749 -37.47 31.94 -29.33
C GLY A 749 -37.53 33.15 -28.38
N ALA A 750 -36.40 33.62 -27.82
CA ALA A 750 -36.38 34.71 -26.81
C ALA A 750 -35.61 35.98 -27.22
N GLY A 751 -34.95 35.99 -28.40
CA GLY A 751 -34.22 37.15 -28.92
C GLY A 751 -32.76 37.22 -28.48
N THR A 752 -32.18 38.42 -28.46
CA THR A 752 -30.77 38.67 -28.13
C THR A 752 -30.64 39.13 -26.67
N MET A 753 -29.71 38.55 -25.91
CA MET A 753 -29.43 38.91 -24.51
C MET A 753 -27.92 39.06 -24.28
N PRO A 754 -27.47 39.99 -23.42
CA PRO A 754 -26.06 40.07 -23.04
C PRO A 754 -25.58 38.77 -22.38
N LEU A 755 -24.42 38.27 -22.81
CA LEU A 755 -23.83 37.00 -22.34
C LEU A 755 -23.66 36.95 -20.81
N LYS A 756 -23.25 38.07 -20.20
CA LYS A 756 -23.13 38.20 -18.73
C LYS A 756 -24.47 38.01 -18.01
N MET A 757 -25.55 38.55 -18.57
CA MET A 757 -26.89 38.36 -18.00
C MET A 757 -27.34 36.91 -18.15
N PHE A 758 -27.07 36.27 -19.28
CA PHE A 758 -27.41 34.87 -19.50
C PHE A 758 -26.66 33.94 -18.52
N LEU A 759 -25.34 34.13 -18.35
CA LEU A 759 -24.54 33.37 -17.38
C LEU A 759 -25.08 33.51 -15.95
N LYS A 760 -25.53 34.71 -15.56
CA LYS A 760 -26.11 34.96 -14.24
C LYS A 760 -27.51 34.35 -14.08
N GLN A 761 -28.40 34.49 -15.07
CA GLN A 761 -29.78 34.01 -14.96
C GLN A 761 -29.90 32.49 -15.14
N TYR A 762 -29.18 31.91 -16.11
CA TYR A 762 -29.29 30.48 -16.42
C TYR A 762 -28.37 29.62 -15.54
N PHE A 763 -27.07 29.95 -15.48
CA PHE A 763 -26.09 29.16 -14.72
C PHE A 763 -25.91 29.64 -13.28
N GLY A 764 -26.21 30.92 -12.99
CA GLY A 764 -25.92 31.52 -11.69
C GLY A 764 -24.48 31.99 -11.53
N PHE A 765 -23.75 32.20 -12.63
CA PHE A 765 -22.34 32.56 -12.63
C PHE A 765 -22.14 34.08 -12.64
N GLU A 766 -21.29 34.56 -11.74
CA GLU A 766 -20.91 35.95 -11.56
C GLU A 766 -19.38 36.08 -11.57
N HIS A 767 -18.85 37.01 -12.36
CA HIS A 767 -17.40 37.19 -12.54
C HIS A 767 -16.70 37.73 -11.28
N ASP A 768 -17.36 38.60 -10.52
CA ASP A 768 -16.79 39.20 -9.29
C ASP A 768 -16.55 38.18 -8.17
N PHE A 769 -17.17 37.00 -8.28
CA PHE A 769 -17.04 35.92 -7.30
C PHE A 769 -15.76 35.07 -7.47
N LEU A 770 -14.96 35.33 -8.51
CA LEU A 770 -13.75 34.56 -8.84
C LEU A 770 -12.76 34.37 -7.67
N PRO A 771 -12.40 35.39 -6.86
CA PRO A 771 -11.48 35.21 -5.74
C PRO A 771 -12.01 34.23 -4.67
N ALA A 772 -13.32 34.24 -4.41
CA ALA A 772 -13.94 33.33 -3.45
C ALA A 772 -13.87 31.87 -3.96
N ILE A 773 -14.06 31.67 -5.27
CA ILE A 773 -13.94 30.36 -5.91
C ILE A 773 -12.50 29.84 -5.79
N ALA A 774 -11.49 30.68 -5.98
CA ALA A 774 -10.09 30.31 -5.83
C ALA A 774 -9.78 29.81 -4.40
N VAL A 775 -10.23 30.56 -3.39
CA VAL A 775 -10.08 30.15 -1.98
C VAL A 775 -10.80 28.83 -1.69
N ALA A 776 -12.02 28.64 -2.23
CA ALA A 776 -12.77 27.40 -2.04
C ALA A 776 -12.02 26.16 -2.53
N HIS A 777 -11.28 26.24 -3.65
CA HIS A 777 -10.48 25.10 -4.14
C HIS A 777 -9.34 24.74 -3.19
N VAL A 778 -8.65 25.75 -2.63
CA VAL A 778 -7.59 25.51 -1.64
C VAL A 778 -8.17 24.84 -0.40
N LEU A 779 -9.35 25.28 0.07
CA LEU A 779 -10.04 24.68 1.21
C LEU A 779 -10.39 23.20 0.96
N TRP A 780 -10.84 22.84 -0.25
CA TRP A 780 -11.11 21.43 -0.61
C TRP A 780 -9.85 20.56 -0.59
N CYS A 781 -8.74 21.04 -1.15
CA CYS A 781 -7.46 20.33 -1.08
C CYS A 781 -7.00 20.13 0.37
N VAL A 782 -7.09 21.17 1.20
CA VAL A 782 -6.74 21.08 2.63
C VAL A 782 -7.66 20.12 3.36
N LEU A 783 -8.97 20.15 3.10
CA LEU A 783 -9.93 19.26 3.73
C LEU A 783 -9.61 17.79 3.43
N PHE A 784 -9.43 17.43 2.15
CA PHE A 784 -9.11 16.04 1.79
C PHE A 784 -7.76 15.59 2.34
N PHE A 785 -6.77 16.49 2.37
CA PHE A 785 -5.49 16.23 3.02
C PHE A 785 -5.66 15.92 4.52
N LEU A 786 -6.41 16.74 5.24
CA LEU A 786 -6.63 16.56 6.68
C LEU A 786 -7.37 15.25 6.98
N VAL A 787 -8.40 14.92 6.20
CA VAL A 787 -9.13 13.65 6.36
C VAL A 787 -8.22 12.46 6.03
N PHE A 788 -7.41 12.53 4.98
CA PHE A 788 -6.44 11.49 4.65
C PHE A 788 -5.40 11.28 5.76
N ALA A 789 -4.81 12.38 6.28
CA ALA A 789 -3.84 12.33 7.36
C ALA A 789 -4.46 11.81 8.67
N TYR A 790 -5.69 12.20 8.98
CA TYR A 790 -6.44 11.70 10.13
C TYR A 790 -6.74 10.20 10.00
N ALA A 791 -7.25 9.77 8.84
CA ALA A 791 -7.58 8.38 8.56
C ALA A 791 -6.36 7.47 8.72
N ILE A 792 -5.22 7.81 8.14
CA ILE A 792 -3.98 7.04 8.26
C ILE A 792 -3.46 6.98 9.71
N ARG A 793 -3.68 8.05 10.48
CA ARG A 793 -3.24 8.10 11.88
C ARG A 793 -4.06 7.19 12.78
N PHE A 794 -5.39 7.19 12.64
CA PHE A 794 -6.29 6.54 13.60
C PHE A 794 -6.92 5.23 13.12
N LEU A 795 -7.08 5.04 11.81
CA LEU A 795 -7.64 3.82 11.26
C LEU A 795 -6.52 2.83 10.94
N ASN A 796 -6.71 1.58 11.38
CA ASN A 796 -5.87 0.46 11.00
C ASN A 796 -6.77 -0.69 10.54
N PHE A 797 -6.62 -1.07 9.28
CA PHE A 797 -7.42 -2.13 8.65
C PHE A 797 -6.68 -3.46 8.53
N GLN A 798 -5.47 -3.60 9.11
CA GLN A 798 -4.84 -4.91 9.23
C GLN A 798 -5.70 -5.81 10.12
N ARG A 799 -6.25 -6.87 9.55
CA ARG A 799 -6.74 -8.01 10.35
C ARG A 799 -5.51 -8.79 10.80
N ARG A 800 -5.21 -8.76 12.10
CA ARG A 800 -4.16 -9.57 12.72
C ARG A 800 -4.76 -10.78 13.40
#